data_AF-A0A9X5EAK3-F1
#
_entry.id   AF-A0A9X5EAK3-F1
#
_cell.length_a   1.000
_cell.length_b   1.000
_cell.length_c   1.000
_cell.angle_alpha   90.00
_cell.angle_beta   90.00
_cell.angle_gamma   90.00
#
_symmetry.space_group_name_H-M   'P 1'
#
loop_
_entity.id
_entity.type
_entity.pdbx_description
1 polymer ?
#
loop_
_entity_poly.entity_id
_entity_poly.type
_entity_poly.pdbx_seq_one_letter_code
_entity_poly.pdbx_strand_id
1 'polypeptide(L)'
;MRVLIAIALGGLALTAHCATVSPVHPGEAVRIAATDATFDPTVRKGADGEELVAVTFKPAPRPSLLLAPKQGAWSWPASGTMRLRVQNGMPWPVTLVVDVASGAKHLTATVGLPPGPPMTLSLPLHATSPRAFGMQVGPPMPFAGPDGSKAGGGAALAAIAAPTGEAGLRLVATTVDGTIDAGAVTAVTLSMPGPGAPQTILLGRLDDVGGDGDLRAAYTGIVDRYGQYTRATWPEKIADDASLKARANEAPAATKPTNFDRFGGRTDLPAMQATGWFHTQKQGDRWWLVSPEGHAFFSLGVNAVNFTDGRTYVQGREFMFADPAAANGRFGGVGDSRSDQGSQRDNGMNHGRWWDVYANNVARSLGDGDVRAAWRKRTIDRLKAWRFNTLGNWSDPAFSGGASDESRIAYTVPILIAGDFNSVSTGFDYWGRMPDPFDPRFAAATQAAVAKATAGVRDDPWLLGYFADNELAWAGQGPQGRWALATGTLAQGPASPAKRAFLAYLKKTHGDIAAFAKAWGVPVTRWDAVAAEGFRAPPPDEAHPAIAADYIAFLKLYAAQYFRTVAETLKKADPHHLFLGGRLAVRTPEVEEASATYADVTSINTYTDVPEHGFDVAAFRKLDKPVLITEFHFGSADRGPFGSGVAAVANEEERGKAYARFVDAAAASGVVVGTHWFQYVDQPVTGRVLDGENAHIGLVGITDIPFKGFTRAVTETNARIGGGSGGGR
;
A
#
# COMPACT_ATOMS: atom_id res chain seq x y z
N MET A 1 -9.76 45.21 -68.05
CA MET A 1 -10.18 44.07 -68.91
C MET A 1 -9.55 42.81 -68.33
N ARG A 2 -10.39 41.91 -67.78
CA ARG A 2 -10.13 40.52 -67.31
C ARG A 2 -9.05 40.30 -66.23
N VAL A 3 -9.52 40.25 -64.99
CA VAL A 3 -8.89 39.54 -63.86
C VAL A 3 -9.23 38.04 -64.01
N LEU A 4 -8.21 37.19 -64.03
CA LEU A 4 -8.35 35.73 -63.97
C LEU A 4 -8.36 35.29 -62.50
N ILE A 5 -9.49 34.75 -62.05
CA ILE A 5 -9.66 34.08 -60.77
C ILE A 5 -9.29 32.60 -60.97
N ALA A 6 -8.25 32.14 -60.27
CA ALA A 6 -7.96 30.72 -60.13
C ALA A 6 -8.82 30.13 -59.01
N ILE A 7 -9.70 29.20 -59.36
CA ILE A 7 -10.51 28.42 -58.41
C ILE A 7 -9.62 27.29 -57.87
N ALA A 8 -9.24 27.39 -56.60
CA ALA A 8 -8.65 26.29 -55.85
C ALA A 8 -9.77 25.33 -55.40
N LEU A 9 -9.78 24.11 -55.94
CA LEU A 9 -10.58 23.01 -55.41
C LEU A 9 -9.98 22.57 -54.07
N GLY A 10 -10.53 23.06 -52.97
CA GLY A 10 -10.32 22.48 -51.65
C GLY A 10 -11.07 21.15 -51.57
N GLY A 11 -10.32 20.04 -51.45
CA GLY A 11 -10.91 18.76 -51.07
C GLY A 11 -11.44 18.85 -49.65
N LEU A 12 -12.77 18.89 -49.49
CA LEU A 12 -13.40 18.63 -48.21
C LEU A 12 -13.13 17.16 -47.85
N ALA A 13 -12.22 16.92 -46.90
CA ALA A 13 -12.24 15.69 -46.15
C ALA A 13 -13.55 15.67 -45.35
N LEU A 14 -14.48 14.79 -45.71
CA LEU A 14 -15.66 14.50 -44.89
C LEU A 14 -15.17 13.91 -43.56
N THR A 15 -15.05 14.74 -42.53
CA THR A 15 -14.95 14.28 -41.14
C THR A 15 -16.35 13.92 -40.68
N ALA A 16 -16.70 12.64 -40.77
CA ALA A 16 -17.93 12.12 -40.18
C ALA A 16 -17.83 12.26 -38.65
N HIS A 17 -18.52 13.26 -38.09
CA HIS A 17 -18.69 13.41 -36.64
C HIS A 17 -19.63 12.30 -36.14
N CYS A 18 -19.19 11.57 -35.11
CA CYS A 18 -19.89 10.47 -34.42
C CYS A 18 -19.97 9.15 -35.21
N ALA A 19 -18.94 8.31 -35.10
CA ALA A 19 -18.96 6.98 -35.70
C ALA A 19 -19.42 5.94 -34.68
N THR A 20 -20.74 5.77 -34.53
CA THR A 20 -21.28 4.56 -33.92
C THR A 20 -20.94 3.36 -34.80
N VAL A 21 -20.17 2.42 -34.28
CA VAL A 21 -19.76 1.19 -34.96
C VAL A 21 -20.47 0.00 -34.31
N SER A 22 -20.99 -0.91 -35.12
CA SER A 22 -21.58 -2.15 -34.61
C SER A 22 -20.78 -3.35 -35.13
N PRO A 23 -20.02 -4.06 -34.27
CA PRO A 23 -19.45 -5.36 -34.60
C PRO A 23 -20.49 -6.41 -35.00
N VAL A 24 -21.75 -6.23 -34.58
CA VAL A 24 -22.89 -7.09 -34.94
C VAL A 24 -23.26 -6.94 -36.40
N HIS A 25 -23.31 -5.69 -36.87
CA HIS A 25 -23.61 -5.33 -38.26
C HIS A 25 -22.47 -4.49 -38.83
N PRO A 26 -21.29 -5.10 -39.09
CA PRO A 26 -20.06 -4.36 -39.37
C PRO A 26 -20.12 -3.55 -40.69
N GLY A 27 -21.00 -3.95 -41.62
CA GLY A 27 -21.28 -3.23 -42.86
C GLY A 27 -20.02 -2.78 -43.62
N GLU A 28 -20.02 -1.53 -44.09
CA GLU A 28 -18.84 -0.85 -44.65
C GLU A 28 -18.03 -0.05 -43.61
N ALA A 29 -18.48 0.00 -42.35
CA ALA A 29 -17.94 0.93 -41.35
C ALA A 29 -16.70 0.40 -40.61
N VAL A 30 -16.55 -0.92 -40.45
CA VAL A 30 -15.47 -1.51 -39.65
C VAL A 30 -14.85 -2.75 -40.29
N ARG A 31 -13.52 -2.86 -40.17
CA ARG A 31 -12.72 -4.05 -40.43
C ARG A 31 -12.47 -4.75 -39.10
N ILE A 32 -12.80 -6.04 -39.05
CA ILE A 32 -12.55 -6.91 -37.90
C ILE A 32 -11.44 -7.90 -38.28
N ALA A 33 -10.41 -8.00 -37.46
CA ALA A 33 -9.35 -9.00 -37.63
C ALA A 33 -9.08 -9.70 -36.30
N ALA A 34 -9.02 -11.02 -36.32
CA ALA A 34 -8.73 -11.83 -35.15
C ALA A 34 -7.35 -12.48 -35.27
N THR A 35 -6.56 -12.45 -34.20
CA THR A 35 -5.28 -13.16 -34.09
C THR A 35 -5.36 -14.05 -32.86
N ASP A 36 -5.18 -15.36 -33.07
CA ASP A 36 -5.40 -16.38 -32.03
C ASP A 36 -6.78 -16.27 -31.35
N ALA A 37 -7.76 -15.77 -32.08
CA ALA A 37 -9.15 -15.65 -31.65
C ALA A 37 -10.08 -16.05 -32.80
N THR A 38 -11.33 -16.34 -32.47
CA THR A 38 -12.37 -16.67 -33.45
C THR A 38 -13.56 -15.73 -33.25
N PHE A 39 -13.87 -14.95 -34.29
CA PHE A 39 -15.04 -14.08 -34.34
C PHE A 39 -16.22 -14.88 -34.92
N ASP A 40 -17.30 -14.98 -34.16
CA ASP A 40 -18.53 -15.63 -34.57
C ASP A 40 -19.62 -14.57 -34.85
N PRO A 41 -19.96 -14.30 -36.12
CA PRO A 41 -20.92 -13.28 -36.52
C PRO A 41 -22.37 -13.64 -36.17
N THR A 42 -22.63 -14.81 -35.59
CA THR A 42 -23.98 -15.22 -35.19
C THR A 42 -24.53 -14.26 -34.13
N VAL A 43 -25.56 -13.51 -34.51
CA VAL A 43 -26.26 -12.55 -33.66
C VAL A 43 -26.95 -13.27 -32.52
N ARG A 44 -26.66 -12.83 -31.29
CA ARG A 44 -27.27 -13.29 -30.06
C ARG A 44 -27.99 -12.12 -29.41
N LYS A 45 -29.15 -12.37 -28.81
CA LYS A 45 -29.84 -11.34 -28.01
C LYS A 45 -29.38 -11.45 -26.56
N GLY A 46 -28.85 -10.36 -26.03
CA GLY A 46 -28.56 -10.20 -24.61
C GLY A 46 -29.83 -10.20 -23.76
N ALA A 47 -29.68 -10.31 -22.44
CA ALA A 47 -30.80 -10.28 -21.49
C ALA A 47 -31.57 -8.93 -21.51
N ASP A 48 -30.94 -7.87 -22.00
CA ASP A 48 -31.47 -6.54 -22.23
C ASP A 48 -32.13 -6.36 -23.62
N GLY A 49 -32.10 -7.41 -24.45
CA GLY A 49 -32.60 -7.39 -25.82
C GLY A 49 -31.62 -6.83 -26.86
N GLU A 50 -30.43 -6.36 -26.46
CA GLU A 50 -29.43 -5.86 -27.40
C GLU A 50 -28.78 -7.01 -28.18
N GLU A 51 -28.40 -6.72 -29.42
CA GLU A 51 -27.72 -7.69 -30.26
C GLU A 51 -26.22 -7.71 -29.96
N LEU A 52 -25.66 -8.91 -29.85
CA LEU A 52 -24.26 -9.16 -29.55
C LEU A 52 -23.70 -10.28 -30.44
N VAL A 53 -22.40 -10.24 -30.70
CA VAL A 53 -21.64 -11.28 -31.43
C VAL A 53 -20.50 -11.80 -30.56
N ALA A 54 -20.16 -13.09 -30.68
CA ALA A 54 -19.16 -13.70 -29.79
C ALA A 54 -17.75 -13.64 -30.38
N VAL A 55 -16.78 -13.49 -29.49
CA VAL A 55 -15.36 -13.63 -29.79
C VAL A 55 -14.73 -14.57 -28.77
N THR A 56 -14.12 -15.64 -29.27
CA THR A 56 -13.42 -16.63 -28.44
C THR A 56 -11.91 -16.48 -28.60
N PHE A 57 -11.23 -16.05 -27.55
CA PHE A 57 -9.77 -15.93 -27.47
C PHE A 57 -9.17 -17.28 -27.10
N LYS A 58 -8.20 -17.77 -27.88
CA LYS A 58 -7.55 -19.07 -27.68
C LYS A 58 -6.33 -18.94 -26.75
N PRO A 59 -5.87 -20.04 -26.14
CA PRO A 59 -4.58 -20.07 -25.43
C PRO A 59 -3.41 -19.71 -26.35
N ALA A 60 -2.93 -18.48 -26.23
CA ALA A 60 -1.78 -17.91 -26.93
C ALA A 60 -1.20 -16.78 -26.08
N PRO A 61 0.04 -16.29 -26.30
CA PRO A 61 0.62 -15.25 -25.44
C PRO A 61 -0.18 -13.95 -25.35
N ARG A 62 -0.84 -13.54 -26.44
CA ARG A 62 -1.66 -12.32 -26.52
C ARG A 62 -2.74 -12.44 -27.62
N PRO A 63 -3.74 -13.33 -27.48
CA PRO A 63 -4.83 -13.41 -28.44
C PRO A 63 -5.56 -12.07 -28.50
N SER A 64 -5.99 -11.66 -29.70
CA SER A 64 -6.54 -10.32 -29.92
C SER A 64 -7.63 -10.25 -30.99
N LEU A 65 -8.45 -9.23 -30.85
CA LEU A 65 -9.44 -8.78 -31.82
C LEU A 65 -9.20 -7.30 -32.11
N LEU A 66 -8.88 -7.00 -33.36
CA LEU A 66 -8.73 -5.65 -33.89
C LEU A 66 -10.05 -5.18 -34.50
N LEU A 67 -10.53 -4.02 -34.07
CA LEU A 67 -11.57 -3.23 -34.71
C LEU A 67 -10.93 -1.99 -35.31
N ALA A 68 -11.03 -1.79 -36.62
CA ALA A 68 -10.44 -0.64 -37.30
C ALA A 68 -11.41 -0.07 -38.35
N PRO A 69 -11.38 1.24 -38.66
CA PRO A 69 -12.12 1.76 -39.80
C PRO A 69 -11.66 1.07 -41.11
N LYS A 70 -12.57 0.82 -42.05
CA LYS A 70 -12.18 0.27 -43.37
C LYS A 70 -11.28 1.22 -44.15
N GLN A 71 -11.44 2.53 -43.96
CA GLN A 71 -10.64 3.59 -44.58
C GLN A 71 -10.44 4.75 -43.60
N GLY A 72 -9.28 5.41 -43.64
CA GLY A 72 -8.99 6.58 -42.82
C GLY A 72 -8.85 6.26 -41.33
N ALA A 73 -9.37 7.16 -40.49
CA ALA A 73 -9.37 7.09 -39.04
C ALA A 73 -10.74 7.54 -38.50
N TRP A 74 -11.11 7.08 -37.30
CA TRP A 74 -12.24 7.64 -36.56
C TRP A 74 -11.86 8.98 -35.93
N SER A 75 -12.81 9.90 -35.90
CA SER A 75 -12.65 11.21 -35.25
C SER A 75 -13.58 11.27 -34.04
N TRP A 76 -12.98 11.13 -32.86
CA TRP A 76 -13.65 11.16 -31.55
C TRP A 76 -13.36 12.45 -30.79
N PRO A 77 -14.19 12.83 -29.80
CA PRO A 77 -13.93 13.98 -28.95
C PRO A 77 -12.62 13.85 -28.17
N ALA A 78 -11.79 14.91 -28.17
CA ALA A 78 -10.51 14.94 -27.47
C ALA A 78 -10.62 14.71 -25.95
N SER A 79 -11.70 15.19 -25.34
CA SER A 79 -12.07 14.92 -23.95
C SER A 79 -13.26 13.99 -23.90
N GLY A 80 -13.22 12.89 -24.66
CA GLY A 80 -14.31 11.92 -24.77
C GLY A 80 -14.09 10.63 -23.99
N THR A 81 -15.08 9.76 -24.04
CA THR A 81 -15.04 8.40 -23.51
C THR A 81 -15.45 7.44 -24.62
N MET A 82 -14.63 6.41 -24.88
CA MET A 82 -15.04 5.27 -25.70
C MET A 82 -15.96 4.37 -24.89
N ARG A 83 -17.08 3.94 -25.46
CA ARG A 83 -18.00 2.98 -24.85
C ARG A 83 -18.16 1.77 -25.73
N LEU A 84 -18.01 0.59 -25.13
CA LEU A 84 -18.19 -0.70 -25.77
C LEU A 84 -19.20 -1.52 -24.99
N ARG A 85 -20.27 -1.95 -25.65
CA ARG A 85 -21.16 -2.97 -25.08
C ARG A 85 -20.45 -4.31 -25.07
N VAL A 86 -20.33 -4.90 -23.89
CA VAL A 86 -19.60 -6.15 -23.68
C VAL A 86 -20.32 -7.05 -22.69
N GLN A 87 -20.26 -8.34 -22.91
CA GLN A 87 -20.69 -9.35 -21.95
C GLN A 87 -19.60 -10.40 -21.79
N ASN A 88 -19.34 -10.83 -20.55
CA ASN A 88 -18.49 -12.00 -20.33
C ASN A 88 -19.31 -13.26 -20.61
N GLY A 89 -18.86 -14.07 -21.57
CA GLY A 89 -19.46 -15.37 -21.87
C GLY A 89 -19.01 -16.50 -20.94
N MET A 90 -18.07 -16.21 -20.04
CA MET A 90 -17.49 -17.17 -19.10
C MET A 90 -18.20 -17.08 -17.74
N PRO A 91 -18.27 -18.20 -16.98
CA PRO A 91 -18.85 -18.18 -15.63
C PRO A 91 -17.87 -17.66 -14.55
N TRP A 92 -16.71 -17.15 -14.95
CA TRP A 92 -15.69 -16.54 -14.08
C TRP A 92 -15.20 -15.21 -14.67
N PRO A 93 -14.61 -14.30 -13.88
CA PRO A 93 -14.08 -13.04 -14.38
C PRO A 93 -12.94 -13.24 -15.40
N VAL A 94 -12.91 -12.44 -16.46
CA VAL A 94 -11.83 -12.46 -17.46
C VAL A 94 -11.09 -11.13 -17.47
N THR A 95 -9.77 -11.16 -17.65
CA THR A 95 -8.97 -9.95 -17.82
C THR A 95 -8.97 -9.52 -19.28
N LEU A 96 -9.39 -8.29 -19.54
CA LEU A 96 -9.42 -7.69 -20.87
C LEU A 96 -8.45 -6.51 -20.93
N VAL A 97 -7.52 -6.54 -21.86
CA VAL A 97 -6.64 -5.43 -22.21
C VAL A 97 -7.25 -4.72 -23.42
N VAL A 98 -7.47 -3.43 -23.29
CA VAL A 98 -8.03 -2.55 -24.32
C VAL A 98 -6.94 -1.59 -24.75
N ASP A 99 -6.66 -1.53 -26.05
CA ASP A 99 -5.68 -0.64 -26.65
C ASP A 99 -6.36 0.22 -27.71
N VAL A 100 -6.37 1.53 -27.52
CA VAL A 100 -6.85 2.50 -28.51
C VAL A 100 -5.63 3.12 -29.17
N ALA A 101 -5.51 2.97 -30.49
CA ALA A 101 -4.36 3.43 -31.26
C ALA A 101 -4.72 4.63 -32.14
N SER A 102 -3.81 5.59 -32.21
CA SER A 102 -3.78 6.71 -33.16
C SER A 102 -2.41 6.74 -33.83
N GLY A 103 -2.22 5.92 -34.86
CA GLY A 103 -0.90 5.69 -35.46
C GLY A 103 0.02 4.97 -34.48
N ALA A 104 1.17 5.59 -34.14
CA ALA A 104 2.13 5.04 -33.18
C ALA A 104 1.81 5.39 -31.71
N LYS A 105 0.78 6.21 -31.47
CA LYS A 105 0.35 6.60 -30.12
C LYS A 105 -0.72 5.63 -29.63
N HIS A 106 -0.61 5.21 -28.39
CA HIS A 106 -1.49 4.22 -27.77
C HIS A 106 -1.99 4.71 -26.43
N LEU A 107 -3.24 4.37 -26.15
CA LEU A 107 -3.87 4.55 -24.87
C LEU A 107 -4.45 3.21 -24.43
N THR A 108 -3.97 2.69 -23.30
CA THR A 108 -4.19 1.31 -22.87
C THR A 108 -4.87 1.25 -21.52
N ALA A 109 -5.74 0.25 -21.35
CA ALA A 109 -6.38 -0.05 -20.08
C ALA A 109 -6.45 -1.56 -19.86
N THR A 110 -6.35 -2.01 -18.62
CA THR A 110 -6.63 -3.39 -18.23
C THR A 110 -7.82 -3.41 -17.29
N VAL A 111 -8.86 -4.16 -17.64
CA VAL A 111 -10.10 -4.26 -16.86
C VAL A 111 -10.42 -5.71 -16.55
N GLY A 112 -10.94 -5.96 -15.35
CA GLY A 112 -11.58 -7.23 -15.01
C GLY A 112 -13.03 -7.19 -15.45
N LEU A 113 -13.41 -8.06 -16.39
CA LEU A 113 -14.78 -8.20 -16.87
C LEU A 113 -15.46 -9.34 -16.10
N PRO A 114 -16.38 -9.04 -15.16
CA PRO A 114 -17.04 -10.08 -14.37
C PRO A 114 -18.07 -10.87 -15.20
N PRO A 115 -18.43 -12.10 -14.77
CA PRO A 115 -19.57 -12.82 -15.34
C PRO A 115 -20.86 -12.06 -15.07
N GLY A 116 -21.85 -12.14 -15.98
CA GLY A 116 -23.14 -11.50 -15.77
C GLY A 116 -23.86 -11.05 -17.05
N PRO A 117 -24.86 -10.16 -16.92
CA PRO A 117 -25.54 -9.58 -18.07
C PRO A 117 -24.59 -8.67 -18.88
N PRO A 118 -24.98 -8.28 -20.10
CA PRO A 118 -24.25 -7.28 -20.86
C PRO A 118 -24.09 -5.97 -20.05
N MET A 119 -22.92 -5.35 -20.19
CA MET A 119 -22.52 -4.10 -19.53
C MET A 119 -21.83 -3.17 -20.52
N THR A 120 -21.71 -1.89 -20.16
CA THR A 120 -21.00 -0.92 -20.98
C THR A 120 -19.63 -0.64 -20.38
N LEU A 121 -18.60 -1.14 -21.05
CA LEU A 121 -17.22 -0.80 -20.80
C LEU A 121 -16.97 0.62 -21.26
N SER A 122 -16.47 1.48 -20.38
CA SER A 122 -16.20 2.90 -20.65
C SER A 122 -14.72 3.17 -20.45
N LEU A 123 -14.05 3.72 -21.45
CA LEU A 123 -12.61 4.02 -21.44
C LEU A 123 -12.42 5.51 -21.76
N PRO A 124 -12.00 6.32 -20.77
CA PRO A 124 -11.65 7.72 -21.01
C PRO A 124 -10.56 7.84 -22.07
N LEU A 125 -10.73 8.75 -23.04
CA LEU A 125 -9.78 8.95 -24.14
C LEU A 125 -8.56 9.81 -23.73
N HIS A 126 -8.21 9.78 -22.45
CA HIS A 126 -7.03 10.41 -21.86
C HIS A 126 -6.53 9.55 -20.68
N ALA A 127 -5.27 9.72 -20.29
CA ALA A 127 -4.70 8.99 -19.17
C ALA A 127 -5.38 9.39 -17.84
N THR A 128 -5.74 8.39 -17.02
CA THR A 128 -6.34 8.60 -15.71
C THR A 128 -5.90 7.48 -14.77
N SER A 129 -5.94 7.72 -13.47
CA SER A 129 -5.69 6.70 -12.45
C SER A 129 -6.41 7.03 -11.15
N PRO A 130 -6.63 6.05 -10.26
CA PRO A 130 -7.07 6.34 -8.90
C PRO A 130 -6.14 7.32 -8.16
N ARG A 131 -4.83 7.33 -8.50
CA ARG A 131 -3.83 8.23 -7.92
C ARG A 131 -4.12 9.69 -8.23
N ALA A 132 -4.62 10.00 -9.44
CA ALA A 132 -5.07 11.34 -9.79
C ALA A 132 -6.20 11.86 -8.87
N PHE A 133 -6.93 10.94 -8.23
CA PHE A 133 -7.98 11.24 -7.25
C PHE A 133 -7.56 11.03 -5.79
N GLY A 134 -6.27 10.82 -5.52
CA GLY A 134 -5.71 10.60 -4.18
C GLY A 134 -5.99 9.23 -3.57
N MET A 135 -6.18 8.21 -4.40
CA MET A 135 -6.43 6.84 -3.96
C MET A 135 -5.41 5.89 -4.59
N GLN A 136 -5.01 4.84 -3.87
CA GLN A 136 -4.24 3.74 -4.47
C GLN A 136 -5.13 2.83 -5.32
N VAL A 137 -6.35 2.55 -4.85
CA VAL A 137 -7.31 1.68 -5.56
C VAL A 137 -8.60 2.45 -5.86
N GLY A 138 -9.12 2.30 -7.08
CA GLY A 138 -10.37 2.94 -7.50
C GLY A 138 -11.63 2.22 -7.00
N PRO A 139 -12.82 2.82 -7.14
CA PRO A 139 -14.08 2.20 -6.77
C PRO A 139 -14.31 0.83 -7.45
N PRO A 140 -14.97 -0.12 -6.77
CA PRO A 140 -15.36 -1.39 -7.35
C PRO A 140 -16.21 -1.21 -8.60
N MET A 141 -15.96 -2.05 -9.60
CA MET A 141 -16.66 -2.07 -10.87
C MET A 141 -17.29 -3.45 -11.14
N PRO A 142 -18.38 -3.52 -11.91
CA PRO A 142 -19.15 -2.40 -12.45
C PRO A 142 -20.04 -1.74 -11.40
N PHE A 143 -20.61 -0.58 -11.73
CA PHE A 143 -21.67 0.07 -10.93
C PHE A 143 -22.94 0.29 -11.77
N ALA A 144 -24.07 0.48 -11.11
CA ALA A 144 -25.32 0.86 -11.80
C ALA A 144 -25.19 2.29 -12.36
N GLY A 145 -25.44 2.47 -13.67
CA GLY A 145 -25.30 3.77 -14.32
C GLY A 145 -26.24 4.85 -13.77
N PRO A 146 -25.93 6.14 -14.03
CA PRO A 146 -26.70 7.29 -13.52
C PRO A 146 -28.21 7.24 -13.85
N ASP A 147 -28.58 6.66 -14.99
CA ASP A 147 -29.98 6.56 -15.46
C ASP A 147 -30.82 5.50 -14.70
N GLY A 148 -30.17 4.70 -13.83
CA GLY A 148 -30.82 3.65 -13.02
C GLY A 148 -30.83 3.91 -11.51
N SER A 149 -30.32 5.05 -11.03
CA SER A 149 -30.15 5.28 -9.59
C SER A 149 -31.27 6.13 -8.98
N LYS A 150 -32.27 5.45 -8.39
CA LYS A 150 -32.79 5.92 -7.10
C LYS A 150 -31.73 5.53 -6.06
N ALA A 151 -31.17 6.54 -5.39
CA ALA A 151 -30.21 6.35 -4.31
C ALA A 151 -30.75 5.40 -3.23
N GLY A 152 -29.95 4.40 -2.85
CA GLY A 152 -30.13 3.65 -1.61
C GLY A 152 -30.03 2.12 -1.73
N GLY A 153 -28.95 1.57 -1.15
CA GLY A 153 -28.96 0.27 -0.50
C GLY A 153 -28.68 -0.98 -1.36
N GLY A 154 -27.75 -1.81 -0.87
CA GLY A 154 -27.85 -3.27 -0.89
C GLY A 154 -27.71 -4.01 -2.23
N ALA A 155 -26.59 -4.75 -2.38
CA ALA A 155 -26.44 -5.91 -3.27
C ALA A 155 -26.26 -5.64 -4.78
N ALA A 156 -25.13 -5.05 -5.18
CA ALA A 156 -24.72 -4.94 -6.59
C ALA A 156 -24.34 -6.29 -7.27
N LEU A 157 -24.39 -7.43 -6.56
CA LEU A 157 -24.15 -8.76 -7.14
C LEU A 157 -25.35 -9.73 -7.05
N ALA A 158 -26.43 -9.40 -6.32
CA ALA A 158 -27.54 -10.36 -6.11
C ALA A 158 -28.91 -9.90 -6.64
N ALA A 159 -29.07 -8.66 -7.13
CA ALA A 159 -30.32 -8.17 -7.70
C ALA A 159 -30.12 -7.72 -9.15
N ILE A 160 -30.09 -8.69 -10.08
CA ILE A 160 -30.09 -8.43 -11.52
C ILE A 160 -31.44 -8.89 -12.08
N ALA A 161 -32.51 -8.18 -11.72
CA ALA A 161 -33.78 -8.24 -12.43
C ALA A 161 -33.99 -6.89 -13.10
N ALA A 162 -34.00 -6.91 -14.43
CA ALA A 162 -34.06 -5.74 -15.30
C ALA A 162 -35.24 -4.81 -14.98
N PRO A 163 -35.11 -3.53 -15.34
CA PRO A 163 -36.06 -2.96 -16.27
C PRO A 163 -35.36 -2.41 -17.52
N THR A 164 -36.00 -2.68 -18.65
CA THR A 164 -35.69 -2.24 -20.01
C THR A 164 -35.62 -0.72 -20.14
N GLY A 165 -34.52 -0.23 -20.73
CA GLY A 165 -34.32 1.14 -21.21
C GLY A 165 -33.00 1.75 -20.71
N GLU A 166 -31.93 1.70 -21.50
CA GLU A 166 -30.57 2.32 -21.36
C GLU A 166 -29.83 2.28 -19.99
N ALA A 167 -30.48 1.92 -18.89
CA ALA A 167 -29.95 1.82 -17.54
C ALA A 167 -29.18 0.49 -17.34
N GLY A 168 -28.01 0.40 -17.96
CA GLY A 168 -27.10 -0.75 -17.86
C GLY A 168 -26.00 -0.60 -16.80
N LEU A 169 -25.37 -1.72 -16.45
CA LEU A 169 -24.13 -1.73 -15.66
C LEU A 169 -23.01 -1.00 -16.42
N ARG A 170 -22.24 -0.17 -15.70
CA ARG A 170 -21.08 0.58 -16.20
C ARG A 170 -19.79 -0.01 -15.63
N LEU A 171 -18.90 -0.43 -16.52
CA LEU A 171 -17.54 -0.87 -16.21
C LEU A 171 -16.58 0.20 -16.69
N VAL A 172 -16.12 1.10 -15.82
CA VAL A 172 -15.22 2.19 -16.22
C VAL A 172 -13.79 1.77 -16.00
N ALA A 173 -12.93 1.95 -17.01
CA ALA A 173 -11.49 1.84 -16.86
C ALA A 173 -10.99 3.02 -16.01
N THR A 174 -10.73 2.76 -14.73
CA THR A 174 -10.27 3.78 -13.77
C THR A 174 -8.76 4.02 -13.85
N THR A 175 -8.02 3.11 -14.48
CA THR A 175 -6.61 3.27 -14.85
C THR A 175 -6.47 3.15 -16.36
N VAL A 176 -5.91 4.19 -16.96
CA VAL A 176 -5.68 4.34 -18.39
C VAL A 176 -4.31 4.99 -18.57
N ASP A 177 -3.43 4.36 -19.34
CA ASP A 177 -2.07 4.81 -19.58
C ASP A 177 -1.85 5.22 -21.03
N GLY A 178 -0.92 6.14 -21.27
CA GLY A 178 -0.54 6.57 -22.61
C GLY A 178 -1.34 7.76 -23.14
N THR A 179 -1.28 7.97 -24.45
CA THR A 179 -1.88 9.13 -25.14
C THR A 179 -2.30 8.75 -26.54
N ILE A 180 -3.27 9.46 -27.10
CA ILE A 180 -3.72 9.34 -28.50
C ILE A 180 -4.02 10.74 -29.06
N ASP A 181 -4.16 10.84 -30.39
CA ASP A 181 -4.97 11.89 -31.00
C ASP A 181 -6.38 11.34 -31.22
N ALA A 182 -7.34 11.76 -30.40
CA ALA A 182 -8.71 11.27 -30.49
C ALA A 182 -9.37 11.62 -31.84
N GLY A 183 -8.89 12.66 -32.55
CA GLY A 183 -9.37 13.01 -33.88
C GLY A 183 -8.91 12.07 -35.00
N ALA A 184 -7.96 11.17 -34.71
CA ALA A 184 -7.29 10.31 -35.68
C ALA A 184 -7.11 8.86 -35.17
N VAL A 185 -8.15 8.29 -34.56
CA VAL A 185 -8.12 6.91 -34.03
C VAL A 185 -8.09 5.88 -35.16
N THR A 186 -7.01 5.10 -35.20
CA THR A 186 -6.75 4.11 -36.25
C THR A 186 -7.22 2.71 -35.90
N ALA A 187 -7.37 2.37 -34.61
CA ALA A 187 -7.86 1.07 -34.18
C ALA A 187 -8.27 1.03 -32.70
N VAL A 188 -9.11 0.06 -32.37
CA VAL A 188 -9.32 -0.47 -31.02
C VAL A 188 -8.96 -1.95 -31.03
N THR A 189 -8.03 -2.36 -30.18
CA THR A 189 -7.65 -3.77 -29.99
C THR A 189 -8.12 -4.26 -28.63
N LEU A 190 -8.85 -5.36 -28.64
CA LEU A 190 -9.20 -6.11 -27.43
C LEU A 190 -8.28 -7.33 -27.35
N SER A 191 -7.62 -7.55 -26.21
CA SER A 191 -6.72 -8.69 -26.03
C SER A 191 -6.78 -9.25 -24.61
N MET A 192 -6.21 -10.43 -24.40
CA MET A 192 -6.13 -11.06 -23.08
C MET A 192 -4.68 -11.43 -22.75
N PRO A 193 -4.24 -11.34 -21.47
CA PRO A 193 -3.03 -12.00 -21.01
C PRO A 193 -3.19 -13.50 -21.24
N GLY A 194 -2.17 -14.15 -21.81
CA GLY A 194 -2.32 -15.48 -22.42
C GLY A 194 -3.15 -16.48 -21.60
N PRO A 195 -4.41 -16.73 -21.98
CA PRO A 195 -5.34 -17.45 -21.12
C PRO A 195 -5.05 -18.95 -21.15
N GLY A 196 -5.15 -19.62 -20.00
CA GLY A 196 -4.91 -21.08 -19.91
C GLY A 196 -5.97 -21.95 -20.58
N ALA A 197 -7.14 -21.39 -20.89
CA ALA A 197 -8.24 -22.03 -21.59
C ALA A 197 -8.95 -21.01 -22.49
N PRO A 198 -9.67 -21.43 -23.55
CA PRO A 198 -10.44 -20.52 -24.38
C PRO A 198 -11.40 -19.64 -23.54
N GLN A 199 -11.41 -18.34 -23.81
CA GLN A 199 -12.26 -17.36 -23.12
C GLN A 199 -13.15 -16.67 -24.15
N THR A 200 -14.45 -16.62 -23.89
CA THR A 200 -15.44 -16.00 -24.79
C THR A 200 -16.00 -14.74 -24.18
N ILE A 201 -16.01 -13.66 -24.94
CA ILE A 201 -16.80 -12.45 -24.65
C ILE A 201 -17.80 -12.23 -25.78
N LEU A 202 -18.87 -11.50 -25.49
CA LEU A 202 -19.80 -11.02 -26.49
C LEU A 202 -19.67 -9.50 -26.63
N LEU A 203 -19.75 -9.01 -27.85
CA LEU A 203 -19.53 -7.61 -28.22
C LEU A 203 -20.77 -7.06 -28.91
N GLY A 204 -21.16 -5.86 -28.51
CA GLY A 204 -22.20 -5.07 -29.15
C GLY A 204 -21.64 -3.73 -29.61
N ARG A 205 -22.49 -2.70 -29.57
CA ARG A 205 -22.18 -1.34 -30.04
C ARG A 205 -20.89 -0.78 -29.45
N LEU A 206 -20.06 -0.20 -30.31
CA LEU A 206 -18.92 0.65 -30.01
C LEU A 206 -19.30 2.09 -30.38
N ASP A 207 -19.32 2.99 -29.42
CA ASP A 207 -19.57 4.41 -29.64
C ASP A 207 -18.61 5.28 -28.83
N ASP A 208 -18.64 6.58 -29.11
CA ASP A 208 -17.92 7.60 -28.39
C ASP A 208 -18.91 8.61 -27.80
N VAL A 209 -18.60 9.14 -26.64
CA VAL A 209 -19.35 10.23 -26.02
C VAL A 209 -18.41 11.36 -25.62
N GLY A 210 -18.91 12.59 -25.68
CA GLY A 210 -18.19 13.75 -25.18
C GLY A 210 -18.11 13.76 -23.64
N GLY A 211 -16.98 14.21 -23.12
CA GLY A 211 -16.73 14.38 -21.69
C GLY A 211 -16.35 13.08 -20.96
N ASP A 212 -16.08 13.27 -19.66
CA ASP A 212 -15.73 12.21 -18.71
C ASP A 212 -16.91 11.83 -17.82
N GLY A 213 -18.14 11.89 -18.35
CA GLY A 213 -19.36 11.68 -17.57
C GLY A 213 -19.36 10.33 -16.83
N ASP A 214 -18.92 9.26 -17.49
CA ASP A 214 -18.85 7.92 -16.89
C ASP A 214 -17.77 7.83 -15.80
N LEU A 215 -16.60 8.42 -16.03
CA LEU A 215 -15.53 8.49 -15.03
C LEU A 215 -15.98 9.33 -13.83
N ARG A 216 -16.59 10.50 -14.06
CA ARG A 216 -17.17 11.34 -13.01
C ARG A 216 -18.23 10.57 -12.22
N ALA A 217 -19.11 9.86 -12.90
CA ALA A 217 -20.15 9.06 -12.27
C ALA A 217 -19.57 7.90 -11.44
N ALA A 218 -18.47 7.27 -11.89
CA ALA A 218 -17.78 6.21 -11.15
C ALA A 218 -17.42 6.65 -9.73
N TYR A 219 -16.99 7.90 -9.56
CA TYR A 219 -16.55 8.45 -8.27
C TYR A 219 -17.62 9.29 -7.54
N THR A 220 -18.72 9.65 -8.18
CA THR A 220 -19.73 10.54 -7.56
C THR A 220 -20.50 9.85 -6.45
N GLY A 221 -20.57 10.50 -5.28
CA GLY A 221 -21.37 10.05 -4.13
C GLY A 221 -20.97 8.66 -3.62
N ILE A 222 -19.69 8.29 -3.70
CA ILE A 222 -19.18 7.00 -3.24
C ILE A 222 -19.00 6.94 -1.72
N VAL A 223 -18.99 8.07 -1.01
CA VAL A 223 -18.79 8.15 0.44
C VAL A 223 -20.04 8.69 1.14
N ASP A 224 -20.59 7.93 2.09
CA ASP A 224 -21.70 8.39 2.93
C ASP A 224 -21.25 9.28 4.10
N ARG A 225 -22.21 9.73 4.93
CA ARG A 225 -21.92 10.60 6.09
C ARG A 225 -21.02 9.98 7.15
N TYR A 226 -20.76 8.67 7.08
CA TYR A 226 -19.92 7.90 7.98
C TYR A 226 -18.58 7.48 7.36
N GLY A 227 -18.29 7.86 6.13
CA GLY A 227 -17.09 7.41 5.43
C GLY A 227 -17.22 6.06 4.73
N GLN A 228 -18.41 5.46 4.73
CA GLN A 228 -18.61 4.12 4.17
C GLN A 228 -18.91 4.20 2.67
N TYR A 229 -18.48 3.19 1.93
CA TYR A 229 -18.83 3.06 0.52
C TYR A 229 -20.34 2.94 0.32
N THR A 230 -20.93 3.79 -0.50
CA THR A 230 -22.39 3.91 -0.66
C THR A 230 -23.01 2.74 -1.43
N ARG A 231 -22.29 2.15 -2.39
CA ARG A 231 -22.87 1.20 -3.37
C ARG A 231 -22.68 -0.29 -3.02
N ALA A 232 -22.19 -0.58 -1.83
CA ALA A 232 -22.13 -1.95 -1.30
C ALA A 232 -22.80 -2.06 0.07
N THR A 233 -22.99 -3.29 0.54
CA THR A 233 -23.48 -3.59 1.89
C THR A 233 -22.69 -4.78 2.42
N TRP A 234 -22.35 -4.72 3.70
CA TRP A 234 -21.61 -5.73 4.43
C TRP A 234 -22.12 -5.75 5.88
N PRO A 235 -21.81 -6.80 6.66
CA PRO A 235 -22.39 -6.98 8.00
C PRO A 235 -22.14 -5.81 8.96
N GLU A 236 -20.98 -5.15 8.87
CA GLU A 236 -20.57 -4.03 9.73
C GLU A 236 -21.12 -2.66 9.30
N LYS A 237 -21.71 -2.55 8.11
CA LYS A 237 -22.24 -1.28 7.61
C LYS A 237 -23.35 -0.77 8.53
N ILE A 238 -23.33 0.53 8.83
CA ILE A 238 -24.37 1.20 9.62
C ILE A 238 -25.15 2.22 8.79
N ALA A 239 -26.40 2.46 9.19
CA ALA A 239 -27.31 3.38 8.50
C ALA A 239 -27.62 4.64 9.32
N ASP A 240 -27.47 4.57 10.64
CA ASP A 240 -27.90 5.64 11.56
C ASP A 240 -27.01 5.73 12.82
N ASP A 241 -27.18 6.82 13.58
CA ASP A 241 -26.34 7.11 14.74
C ASP A 241 -26.66 6.19 15.93
N ALA A 242 -27.89 5.68 16.00
CA ALA A 242 -28.30 4.73 17.04
C ALA A 242 -27.56 3.40 16.89
N SER A 243 -27.50 2.85 15.68
CA SER A 243 -26.76 1.64 15.35
C SER A 243 -25.25 1.84 15.49
N LEU A 244 -24.71 2.99 15.06
CA LEU A 244 -23.31 3.35 15.30
C LEU A 244 -22.99 3.33 16.80
N LYS A 245 -23.78 4.06 17.61
CA LYS A 245 -23.59 4.15 19.07
C LYS A 245 -23.70 2.78 19.74
N ALA A 246 -24.69 1.96 19.36
CA ALA A 246 -24.88 0.65 19.95
C ALA A 246 -23.72 -0.30 19.61
N ARG A 247 -23.34 -0.39 18.33
CA ARG A 247 -22.34 -1.37 17.85
C ARG A 247 -20.91 -0.98 18.20
N ALA A 248 -20.55 0.30 18.11
CA ALA A 248 -19.20 0.74 18.45
C ALA A 248 -18.94 0.66 19.97
N ASN A 249 -19.96 0.80 20.81
CA ASN A 249 -19.80 0.73 22.27
C ASN A 249 -20.09 -0.65 22.86
N GLU A 250 -20.28 -1.68 22.03
CA GLU A 250 -20.42 -3.04 22.53
C GLU A 250 -19.14 -3.45 23.27
N ALA A 251 -19.30 -3.85 24.53
CA ALA A 251 -18.18 -4.27 25.35
C ALA A 251 -17.58 -5.57 24.77
N PRO A 252 -16.24 -5.66 24.64
CA PRO A 252 -15.62 -6.89 24.19
C PRO A 252 -15.81 -7.98 25.25
N ALA A 253 -15.99 -9.23 24.81
CA ALA A 253 -15.94 -10.37 25.71
C ALA A 253 -14.53 -10.47 26.30
N ALA A 254 -14.39 -10.27 27.62
CA ALA A 254 -13.10 -10.27 28.30
C ALA A 254 -13.10 -11.30 29.44
N THR A 255 -12.13 -12.21 29.41
CA THR A 255 -11.77 -13.01 30.59
C THR A 255 -10.43 -12.51 31.11
N LYS A 256 -10.29 -12.23 32.40
CA LYS A 256 -9.02 -11.74 32.96
C LYS A 256 -7.94 -12.83 32.79
N PRO A 257 -6.79 -12.53 32.17
CA PRO A 257 -5.68 -13.48 32.12
C PRO A 257 -5.19 -13.79 33.54
N THR A 258 -4.93 -15.05 33.86
CA THR A 258 -4.43 -15.46 35.20
C THR A 258 -2.93 -15.78 35.22
N ASN A 259 -2.31 -15.97 34.06
CA ASN A 259 -0.93 -16.46 33.93
C ASN A 259 0.04 -15.38 33.46
N PHE A 260 -0.24 -14.12 33.80
CA PHE A 260 0.55 -12.99 33.36
C PHE A 260 0.88 -12.06 34.53
N ASP A 261 2.08 -11.51 34.50
CA ASP A 261 2.45 -10.39 35.34
C ASP A 261 1.78 -9.09 34.87
N ARG A 262 1.98 -7.99 35.60
CA ARG A 262 1.31 -6.72 35.28
C ARG A 262 1.72 -6.15 33.91
N PHE A 263 2.89 -6.48 33.40
CA PHE A 263 3.40 -6.02 32.11
C PHE A 263 2.98 -6.94 30.95
N GLY A 264 2.32 -8.07 31.24
CA GLY A 264 1.92 -9.07 30.24
C GLY A 264 2.99 -10.13 29.97
N GLY A 265 3.99 -10.28 30.85
CA GLY A 265 4.94 -11.39 30.84
C GLY A 265 4.35 -12.67 31.44
N ARG A 266 4.76 -13.84 30.95
CA ARG A 266 4.22 -15.16 31.27
C ARG A 266 4.72 -15.73 32.59
N THR A 267 3.83 -15.86 33.56
CA THR A 267 4.13 -16.43 34.88
C THR A 267 3.99 -17.95 34.92
N ASP A 268 3.49 -18.57 33.86
CA ASP A 268 3.38 -20.03 33.70
C ASP A 268 4.67 -20.67 33.15
N LEU A 269 5.63 -19.87 32.72
CA LEU A 269 6.96 -20.32 32.29
C LEU A 269 8.01 -20.08 33.39
N PRO A 270 9.15 -20.78 33.38
CA PRO A 270 10.20 -20.56 34.36
C PRO A 270 10.67 -19.10 34.34
N ALA A 271 10.78 -18.52 35.53
CA ALA A 271 11.24 -17.14 35.70
C ALA A 271 12.65 -16.93 35.12
N MET A 272 12.87 -15.71 34.64
CA MET A 272 14.09 -15.19 34.07
C MET A 272 14.64 -14.06 34.96
N GLN A 273 15.70 -13.38 34.52
CA GLN A 273 16.28 -12.29 35.30
C GLN A 273 15.29 -11.11 35.38
N ALA A 274 14.95 -10.66 36.59
CA ALA A 274 14.22 -9.40 36.77
C ALA A 274 15.21 -8.23 36.82
N THR A 275 15.11 -7.29 35.88
CA THR A 275 16.00 -6.11 35.80
C THR A 275 15.27 -4.80 36.12
N GLY A 276 13.95 -4.83 36.28
CA GLY A 276 13.12 -3.64 36.35
C GLY A 276 12.80 -3.01 34.98
N TRP A 277 13.31 -3.58 33.89
CA TRP A 277 13.13 -3.09 32.52
C TRP A 277 12.88 -4.23 31.55
N PHE A 278 12.23 -3.93 30.43
CA PHE A 278 12.20 -4.90 29.34
C PHE A 278 13.61 -5.17 28.81
N HIS A 279 13.95 -6.44 28.63
CA HIS A 279 15.24 -6.84 28.06
C HIS A 279 15.09 -8.12 27.23
N THR A 280 16.18 -8.60 26.63
CA THR A 280 16.20 -9.86 25.89
C THR A 280 16.95 -10.93 26.67
N GLN A 281 16.43 -12.16 26.67
CA GLN A 281 17.11 -13.29 27.28
C GLN A 281 16.82 -14.57 26.49
N LYS A 282 17.79 -15.49 26.46
CA LYS A 282 17.57 -16.85 26.00
C LYS A 282 17.06 -17.76 27.11
N GLN A 283 16.22 -18.71 26.73
CA GLN A 283 15.89 -19.89 27.52
C GLN A 283 16.06 -21.12 26.61
N GLY A 284 17.17 -21.84 26.79
CA GLY A 284 17.66 -22.78 25.79
C GLY A 284 18.05 -22.05 24.51
N ASP A 285 17.64 -22.59 23.35
CA ASP A 285 17.90 -21.98 22.03
C ASP A 285 16.87 -20.91 21.62
N ARG A 286 15.85 -20.68 22.45
CA ARG A 286 14.78 -19.72 22.16
C ARG A 286 15.09 -18.35 22.75
N TRP A 287 14.95 -17.33 21.91
CA TRP A 287 14.94 -15.93 22.34
C TRP A 287 13.57 -15.52 22.88
N TRP A 288 13.59 -14.71 23.93
CA TRP A 288 12.44 -14.03 24.50
C TRP A 288 12.74 -12.55 24.72
N LEU A 289 11.72 -11.71 24.60
CA LEU A 289 11.69 -10.50 25.42
C LEU A 289 11.38 -10.92 26.85
N VAL A 290 11.78 -10.14 27.83
CA VAL A 290 11.53 -10.41 29.24
C VAL A 290 10.93 -9.16 29.86
N SER A 291 9.83 -9.32 30.60
CA SER A 291 9.18 -8.22 31.31
C SER A 291 10.08 -7.66 32.42
N PRO A 292 9.81 -6.44 32.90
CA PRO A 292 10.48 -5.86 34.07
C PRO A 292 10.53 -6.78 35.31
N GLU A 293 9.53 -7.65 35.47
CA GLU A 293 9.40 -8.59 36.60
C GLU A 293 10.10 -9.94 36.36
N GLY A 294 10.78 -10.11 35.21
CA GLY A 294 11.56 -11.31 34.91
C GLY A 294 10.74 -12.45 34.32
N HIS A 295 9.68 -12.17 33.57
CA HIS A 295 8.87 -13.21 32.92
C HIS A 295 8.97 -13.15 31.40
N ALA A 296 8.89 -14.32 30.75
CA ALA A 296 8.95 -14.43 29.30
C ALA A 296 7.83 -13.60 28.63
N PHE A 297 8.19 -12.75 27.68
CA PHE A 297 7.29 -11.84 27.00
C PHE A 297 7.36 -12.09 25.49
N PHE A 298 6.20 -12.31 24.87
CA PHE A 298 6.06 -12.29 23.41
C PHE A 298 5.23 -11.06 23.06
N SER A 299 5.83 -10.11 22.35
CA SER A 299 5.18 -8.83 22.07
C SER A 299 4.12 -8.98 20.98
N LEU A 300 2.85 -9.07 21.36
CA LEU A 300 1.69 -9.03 20.48
C LEU A 300 1.20 -7.58 20.41
N GLY A 301 1.56 -6.89 19.33
CA GLY A 301 1.35 -5.45 19.18
C GLY A 301 0.37 -5.05 18.10
N VAL A 302 -0.12 -3.80 18.19
CA VAL A 302 -0.88 -3.12 17.14
C VAL A 302 -0.25 -1.77 16.87
N ASN A 303 0.12 -1.50 15.63
CA ASN A 303 0.63 -0.21 15.19
C ASN A 303 -0.51 0.77 14.88
N ALA A 304 -0.18 2.06 14.83
CA ALA A 304 -1.08 3.13 14.43
C ALA A 304 -2.41 3.05 15.21
N VAL A 305 -2.28 2.88 16.54
CA VAL A 305 -3.40 3.04 17.47
C VAL A 305 -3.56 4.53 17.72
N ASN A 306 -4.18 5.20 16.75
CA ASN A 306 -4.27 6.65 16.72
C ASN A 306 -5.69 7.12 16.43
N PHE A 307 -6.08 8.20 17.10
CA PHE A 307 -7.39 8.82 16.94
C PHE A 307 -7.56 9.52 15.59
N THR A 308 -6.46 9.79 14.87
CA THR A 308 -6.46 10.67 13.69
C THR A 308 -6.17 9.99 12.35
N ASP A 309 -6.19 8.66 12.30
CA ASP A 309 -5.84 7.90 11.07
C ASP A 309 -6.99 7.86 10.04
N GLY A 310 -8.16 8.40 10.39
CA GLY A 310 -9.30 8.51 9.49
C GLY A 310 -9.29 9.72 8.57
N ARG A 311 -8.17 10.45 8.48
CA ARG A 311 -8.06 11.68 7.68
C ARG A 311 -7.97 11.40 6.19
N THR A 312 -8.80 12.09 5.42
CA THR A 312 -8.81 12.03 3.95
C THR A 312 -9.00 13.45 3.37
N TYR A 313 -8.31 13.79 2.27
CA TYR A 313 -8.52 15.09 1.61
C TYR A 313 -9.95 15.19 1.06
N VAL A 314 -10.51 16.38 0.91
CA VAL A 314 -11.89 16.60 0.38
C VAL A 314 -11.88 17.68 -0.69
N GLN A 315 -11.00 18.68 -0.55
CA GLN A 315 -10.87 19.77 -1.51
C GLN A 315 -10.59 19.24 -2.92
N GLY A 316 -11.37 19.69 -3.92
CA GLY A 316 -11.24 19.28 -5.32
C GLY A 316 -11.91 17.94 -5.66
N ARG A 317 -12.47 17.26 -4.66
CA ARG A 317 -13.18 15.98 -4.82
C ARG A 317 -14.45 15.90 -3.98
N GLU A 318 -15.06 17.04 -3.69
CA GLU A 318 -16.30 17.17 -2.90
C GLU A 318 -17.42 16.29 -3.44
N PHE A 319 -17.49 16.12 -4.76
CA PHE A 319 -18.49 15.30 -5.45
C PHE A 319 -18.45 13.82 -5.09
N MET A 320 -17.36 13.32 -4.48
CA MET A 320 -17.27 11.95 -4.00
C MET A 320 -18.07 11.71 -2.72
N PHE A 321 -18.39 12.78 -1.98
CA PHE A 321 -18.99 12.72 -0.66
C PHE A 321 -20.47 13.11 -0.74
N ALA A 322 -21.33 12.33 -0.08
CA ALA A 322 -22.75 12.68 0.08
C ALA A 322 -22.93 13.93 0.97
N ASP A 323 -22.00 14.17 1.89
CA ASP A 323 -21.96 15.35 2.76
C ASP A 323 -20.54 15.93 2.81
N PRO A 324 -20.11 16.70 1.80
CA PRO A 324 -18.78 17.32 1.78
C PRO A 324 -18.65 18.46 2.82
N ALA A 325 -19.75 18.94 3.38
CA ALA A 325 -19.74 19.99 4.40
C ALA A 325 -19.25 19.47 5.76
N ALA A 326 -19.28 18.16 6.00
CA ALA A 326 -18.69 17.52 7.19
C ALA A 326 -17.19 17.90 7.39
N ALA A 327 -16.48 18.16 6.29
CA ALA A 327 -15.09 18.64 6.31
C ALA A 327 -14.90 20.06 6.89
N ASN A 328 -15.98 20.83 7.08
CA ASN A 328 -15.95 22.14 7.75
C ASN A 328 -16.19 22.03 9.27
N GLY A 329 -16.48 20.83 9.78
CA GLY A 329 -16.80 20.61 11.19
C GLY A 329 -15.58 20.50 12.10
N ARG A 330 -15.84 20.11 13.37
CA ARG A 330 -14.84 19.91 14.44
C ARG A 330 -13.66 19.02 14.04
N PHE A 331 -13.89 18.06 13.15
CA PHE A 331 -12.91 17.07 12.70
C PHE A 331 -12.45 17.33 11.25
N GLY A 332 -12.46 18.59 10.83
CA GLY A 332 -11.87 19.05 9.57
C GLY A 332 -10.62 19.91 9.79
N GLY A 333 -9.85 20.10 8.72
CA GLY A 333 -8.68 20.98 8.74
C GLY A 333 -8.06 21.14 7.36
N VAL A 334 -6.86 21.71 7.31
CA VAL A 334 -6.05 21.83 6.08
C VAL A 334 -4.71 21.11 6.30
N GLY A 335 -4.17 20.51 5.25
CA GLY A 335 -2.90 19.79 5.28
C GLY A 335 -2.17 19.89 3.95
N ASP A 336 -0.89 19.54 3.97
CA ASP A 336 -0.06 19.42 2.78
C ASP A 336 0.88 18.22 2.96
N SER A 337 0.74 17.25 2.07
CA SER A 337 1.53 16.01 2.03
C SER A 337 2.39 15.95 0.77
N ARG A 338 2.45 17.03 -0.02
CA ARG A 338 3.31 17.09 -1.21
C ARG A 338 4.76 16.93 -0.80
N SER A 339 5.45 16.06 -1.54
CA SER A 339 6.89 15.83 -1.43
C SER A 339 7.40 15.27 -2.76
N ASP A 340 8.72 15.17 -2.88
CA ASP A 340 9.42 14.52 -3.99
C ASP A 340 9.54 13.00 -3.80
N GLN A 341 8.90 12.44 -2.77
CA GLN A 341 8.98 11.02 -2.43
C GLN A 341 8.14 10.15 -3.37
N GLY A 342 8.55 8.89 -3.55
CA GLY A 342 7.82 7.93 -4.38
C GLY A 342 6.37 7.68 -3.92
N SER A 343 6.10 7.79 -2.61
CA SER A 343 4.74 7.68 -2.04
C SER A 343 3.78 8.75 -2.56
N GLN A 344 4.28 9.90 -3.02
CA GLN A 344 3.49 10.99 -3.61
C GLN A 344 3.41 10.95 -5.13
N ARG A 345 4.11 10.02 -5.78
CA ARG A 345 4.11 9.92 -7.24
C ARG A 345 2.67 9.78 -7.76
N ASP A 346 2.35 10.62 -8.74
CA ASP A 346 1.05 10.71 -9.41
C ASP A 346 -0.14 11.01 -8.48
N ASN A 347 0.09 11.42 -7.23
CA ASN A 347 -0.97 11.75 -6.30
C ASN A 347 -1.54 13.14 -6.60
N GLY A 348 -2.70 13.18 -7.25
CA GLY A 348 -3.37 14.43 -7.63
C GLY A 348 -4.08 15.13 -6.47
N MET A 349 -4.28 14.45 -5.33
CA MET A 349 -5.04 14.97 -4.18
C MET A 349 -4.26 14.73 -2.87
N ASN A 350 -3.23 15.54 -2.65
CA ASN A 350 -2.29 15.43 -1.52
C ASN A 350 -2.14 16.70 -0.68
N HIS A 351 -3.05 17.66 -0.82
CA HIS A 351 -3.06 18.88 -0.03
C HIS A 351 -4.46 19.52 -0.03
N GLY A 352 -4.67 20.47 0.87
CA GLY A 352 -5.93 21.21 0.99
C GLY A 352 -6.78 20.73 2.15
N ARG A 353 -8.09 21.01 2.08
CA ARG A 353 -9.03 20.64 3.16
C ARG A 353 -9.12 19.12 3.30
N TRP A 354 -9.10 18.62 4.53
CA TRP A 354 -9.30 17.23 4.88
C TRP A 354 -10.43 17.05 5.90
N TRP A 355 -11.00 15.85 5.95
CA TRP A 355 -11.96 15.40 6.95
C TRP A 355 -11.44 14.14 7.66
N ASP A 356 -11.41 14.15 8.99
CA ASP A 356 -11.12 12.99 9.83
C ASP A 356 -12.40 12.22 10.15
N VAL A 357 -12.66 11.22 9.31
CA VAL A 357 -13.92 10.50 9.31
C VAL A 357 -14.06 9.61 10.54
N TYR A 358 -12.95 8.96 10.93
CA TYR A 358 -12.89 8.10 12.10
C TYR A 358 -13.13 8.90 13.38
N ALA A 359 -12.39 9.99 13.60
CA ALA A 359 -12.57 10.84 14.76
C ALA A 359 -14.01 11.36 14.90
N ASN A 360 -14.63 11.72 13.77
CA ASN A 360 -16.02 12.15 13.73
C ASN A 360 -16.99 11.03 14.14
N ASN A 361 -16.80 9.82 13.64
CA ASN A 361 -17.62 8.66 14.02
C ASN A 361 -17.43 8.26 15.50
N VAL A 362 -16.20 8.33 16.00
CA VAL A 362 -15.91 8.08 17.41
C VAL A 362 -16.65 9.08 18.29
N ALA A 363 -16.65 10.38 17.94
CA ALA A 363 -17.40 11.40 18.67
C ALA A 363 -18.92 11.14 18.63
N ARG A 364 -19.49 10.75 17.47
CA ARG A 364 -20.90 10.35 17.37
C ARG A 364 -21.24 9.17 18.29
N SER A 365 -20.33 8.20 18.42
CA SER A 365 -20.53 7.02 19.26
C SER A 365 -20.40 7.32 20.77
N LEU A 366 -19.45 8.16 21.18
CA LEU A 366 -19.11 8.39 22.58
C LEU A 366 -19.81 9.61 23.20
N GLY A 367 -20.34 10.52 22.39
CA GLY A 367 -20.98 11.77 22.84
C GLY A 367 -19.99 12.91 23.11
N ASP A 368 -20.47 14.02 23.67
CA ASP A 368 -19.76 15.31 23.72
C ASP A 368 -18.72 15.47 24.87
N GLY A 369 -18.42 14.41 25.61
CA GLY A 369 -17.41 14.43 26.69
C GLY A 369 -15.96 14.55 26.18
N ASP A 370 -14.99 14.21 27.02
CA ASP A 370 -13.61 14.01 26.56
C ASP A 370 -13.52 12.75 25.69
N VAL A 371 -13.88 12.92 24.41
CA VAL A 371 -13.92 11.85 23.39
C VAL A 371 -12.57 11.16 23.27
N ARG A 372 -11.45 11.89 23.41
CA ARG A 372 -10.11 11.30 23.26
C ARG A 372 -9.77 10.40 24.44
N ALA A 373 -10.05 10.84 25.67
CA ALA A 373 -9.84 9.99 26.85
C ALA A 373 -10.76 8.76 26.84
N ALA A 374 -12.04 8.94 26.50
CA ALA A 374 -13.01 7.85 26.39
C ALA A 374 -12.62 6.85 25.28
N TRP A 375 -12.15 7.36 24.13
CA TRP A 375 -11.61 6.53 23.05
C TRP A 375 -10.40 5.73 23.51
N ARG A 376 -9.38 6.38 24.11
CA ARG A 376 -8.17 5.69 24.61
C ARG A 376 -8.53 4.58 25.58
N LYS A 377 -9.43 4.85 26.55
CA LYS A 377 -9.89 3.83 27.50
C LYS A 377 -10.52 2.64 26.77
N ARG A 378 -11.50 2.89 25.89
CA ARG A 378 -12.18 1.85 25.12
C ARG A 378 -11.22 1.06 24.23
N THR A 379 -10.22 1.73 23.65
CA THR A 379 -9.20 1.10 22.83
C THR A 379 -8.31 0.19 23.65
N ILE A 380 -7.83 0.60 24.83
CA ILE A 380 -7.09 -0.28 25.75
C ILE A 380 -7.94 -1.47 26.19
N ASP A 381 -9.20 -1.23 26.56
CA ASP A 381 -10.12 -2.30 26.96
C ASP A 381 -10.28 -3.35 25.84
N ARG A 382 -10.44 -2.90 24.59
CA ARG A 382 -10.50 -3.78 23.41
C ARG A 382 -9.19 -4.54 23.17
N LEU A 383 -8.05 -3.85 23.14
CA LEU A 383 -6.76 -4.47 22.88
C LEU A 383 -6.44 -5.55 23.92
N LYS A 384 -6.69 -5.27 25.21
CA LYS A 384 -6.51 -6.25 26.29
C LYS A 384 -7.48 -7.42 26.18
N ALA A 385 -8.75 -7.16 25.84
CA ALA A 385 -9.73 -8.22 25.61
C ALA A 385 -9.33 -9.13 24.44
N TRP A 386 -8.75 -8.54 23.38
CA TRP A 386 -8.19 -9.28 22.24
C TRP A 386 -6.77 -9.81 22.46
N ARG A 387 -6.30 -9.79 23.72
CA ARG A 387 -5.01 -10.35 24.16
C ARG A 387 -3.77 -9.73 23.52
N PHE A 388 -3.89 -8.51 22.99
CA PHE A 388 -2.69 -7.72 22.71
C PHE A 388 -2.08 -7.25 24.03
N ASN A 389 -0.74 -7.21 24.08
CA ASN A 389 0.03 -6.78 25.25
C ASN A 389 1.02 -5.64 24.95
N THR A 390 1.04 -5.15 23.69
CA THR A 390 1.89 -4.03 23.28
C THR A 390 1.14 -3.03 22.39
N LEU A 391 1.38 -1.73 22.60
CA LEU A 391 1.13 -0.67 21.63
C LEU A 391 2.36 -0.55 20.72
N GLY A 392 2.15 -0.87 19.44
CA GLY A 392 3.15 -0.75 18.40
C GLY A 392 3.42 0.70 18.02
N ASN A 393 4.21 0.85 16.97
CA ASN A 393 4.68 2.16 16.52
C ASN A 393 3.51 3.04 16.05
N TRP A 394 3.72 4.36 16.02
CA TRP A 394 2.74 5.38 15.59
C TRP A 394 1.46 5.50 16.45
N SER A 395 1.43 4.86 17.61
CA SER A 395 0.31 4.99 18.56
C SER A 395 0.29 6.37 19.23
N ASP A 396 -0.88 6.84 19.64
CA ASP A 396 -1.06 8.14 20.34
C ASP A 396 -0.12 8.21 21.57
N PRO A 397 0.82 9.17 21.65
CA PRO A 397 1.73 9.29 22.79
C PRO A 397 1.01 9.45 24.13
N ALA A 398 -0.25 9.91 24.14
CA ALA A 398 -1.04 10.01 25.36
C ALA A 398 -1.36 8.65 26.03
N PHE A 399 -1.03 7.51 25.40
CA PHE A 399 -1.08 6.20 26.04
C PHE A 399 0.04 5.94 27.06
N SER A 400 1.18 6.63 26.98
CA SER A 400 2.32 6.37 27.87
C SER A 400 2.03 6.72 29.35
N GLY A 401 1.16 7.71 29.60
CA GLY A 401 0.85 8.23 30.94
C GLY A 401 -0.42 7.70 31.62
N GLY A 402 -0.81 6.45 31.39
CA GLY A 402 -2.04 5.87 31.96
C GLY A 402 -2.14 6.03 33.49
N ALA A 403 -3.35 6.35 34.00
CA ALA A 403 -3.58 6.73 35.39
C ALA A 403 -3.42 5.57 36.42
N SER A 404 -3.35 4.32 35.96
CA SER A 404 -3.16 3.11 36.78
C SER A 404 -2.60 1.95 35.95
N ASP A 405 -1.94 0.98 36.58
CA ASP A 405 -1.42 -0.23 35.89
C ASP A 405 -2.51 -0.97 35.08
N GLU A 406 -3.76 -0.99 35.56
CA GLU A 406 -4.89 -1.60 34.84
C GLU A 406 -5.26 -0.87 33.54
N SER A 407 -4.90 0.41 33.42
CA SER A 407 -5.11 1.22 32.22
C SER A 407 -3.90 1.24 31.27
N ARG A 408 -2.81 0.56 31.63
CA ARG A 408 -1.54 0.57 30.89
C ARG A 408 -1.28 -0.74 30.15
N ILE A 409 -0.48 -0.63 29.10
CA ILE A 409 -0.02 -1.73 28.25
C ILE A 409 1.40 -1.35 27.80
N ALA A 410 2.28 -2.33 27.56
CA ALA A 410 3.63 -2.02 27.10
C ALA A 410 3.56 -1.20 25.81
N TYR A 411 4.50 -0.29 25.55
CA TYR A 411 4.43 0.57 24.37
C TYR A 411 5.79 0.81 23.74
N THR A 412 5.80 1.31 22.51
CA THR A 412 7.02 1.64 21.77
C THR A 412 7.02 3.11 21.34
N VAL A 413 8.19 3.68 21.13
CA VAL A 413 8.36 5.09 20.73
C VAL A 413 9.24 5.18 19.47
N PRO A 414 8.84 5.93 18.43
CA PRO A 414 9.72 6.16 17.29
C PRO A 414 10.74 7.27 17.55
N ILE A 415 11.97 7.05 17.10
CA ILE A 415 13.01 8.06 16.87
C ILE A 415 12.95 8.39 15.38
N LEU A 416 12.36 9.54 15.03
CA LEU A 416 12.25 10.00 13.64
C LEU A 416 13.37 11.00 13.35
N ILE A 417 14.36 10.59 12.56
CA ILE A 417 15.56 11.37 12.27
C ILE A 417 15.30 12.20 11.01
N ALA A 418 14.95 13.47 11.22
CA ALA A 418 14.76 14.44 10.16
C ALA A 418 15.68 15.64 10.35
N GLY A 419 16.15 16.22 9.24
CA GLY A 419 17.01 17.39 9.27
C GLY A 419 17.61 17.69 7.90
N ASP A 420 18.39 18.77 7.84
CA ASP A 420 19.18 19.13 6.66
C ASP A 420 20.55 18.43 6.74
N PHE A 421 20.59 17.18 6.29
CA PHE A 421 21.80 16.39 6.09
C PHE A 421 21.82 15.84 4.67
N ASN A 422 23.01 15.48 4.18
CA ASN A 422 23.14 14.85 2.86
C ASN A 422 22.34 13.53 2.80
N SER A 423 21.87 13.15 1.60
CA SER A 423 21.13 11.90 1.40
C SER A 423 21.45 11.24 0.07
N VAL A 424 21.35 9.92 0.02
CA VAL A 424 21.69 9.08 -1.14
C VAL A 424 20.40 8.50 -1.74
N SER A 425 20.22 8.64 -3.06
CA SER A 425 19.13 7.96 -3.76
C SER A 425 19.51 6.53 -4.05
N THR A 426 18.56 5.61 -3.89
CA THR A 426 18.69 4.21 -4.34
C THR A 426 17.81 3.91 -5.55
N GLY A 427 17.16 4.93 -6.12
CA GLY A 427 16.12 4.76 -7.14
C GLY A 427 14.82 4.14 -6.61
N PHE A 428 14.78 3.76 -5.33
CA PHE A 428 13.57 3.32 -4.62
C PHE A 428 13.30 4.21 -3.41
N ASP A 429 13.31 5.53 -3.64
CA ASP A 429 13.15 6.55 -2.60
C ASP A 429 11.66 6.74 -2.23
N TYR A 430 10.95 5.65 -1.88
CA TYR A 430 9.50 5.65 -1.67
C TYR A 430 9.08 6.54 -0.48
N TRP A 431 9.76 6.42 0.65
CA TRP A 431 9.62 7.28 1.83
C TRP A 431 10.67 8.40 1.90
N GLY A 432 11.41 8.58 0.80
CA GLY A 432 12.54 9.50 0.72
C GLY A 432 13.87 8.77 0.52
N ARG A 433 14.90 9.59 0.37
CA ARG A 433 16.29 9.18 0.12
C ARG A 433 16.93 8.68 1.41
N MET A 434 17.95 7.83 1.28
CA MET A 434 18.70 7.30 2.42
C MET A 434 19.50 8.40 3.13
N PRO A 435 19.38 8.59 4.45
CA PRO A 435 20.22 9.53 5.21
C PRO A 435 21.70 9.18 5.10
N ASP A 436 22.58 10.15 4.83
CA ASP A 436 24.02 9.96 4.81
C ASP A 436 24.58 9.97 6.25
N PRO A 437 24.97 8.81 6.81
CA PRO A 437 25.36 8.72 8.21
C PRO A 437 26.80 9.22 8.46
N PHE A 438 27.53 9.58 7.39
CA PHE A 438 28.86 10.19 7.48
C PHE A 438 28.79 11.72 7.50
N ASP A 439 27.62 12.31 7.27
CA ASP A 439 27.40 13.74 7.44
C ASP A 439 27.31 14.08 8.94
N PRO A 440 28.17 14.96 9.49
CA PRO A 440 28.07 15.38 10.89
C PRO A 440 26.70 15.95 11.26
N ARG A 441 25.95 16.50 10.28
CA ARG A 441 24.59 17.01 10.48
C ARG A 441 23.59 15.88 10.75
N PHE A 442 23.82 14.67 10.23
CA PHE A 442 23.01 13.50 10.58
C PHE A 442 23.18 13.11 12.06
N ALA A 443 24.41 13.17 12.59
CA ALA A 443 24.65 12.91 14.01
C ALA A 443 23.94 13.94 14.90
N ALA A 444 23.97 15.24 14.53
CA ALA A 444 23.23 16.29 15.24
C ALA A 444 21.71 16.09 15.16
N ALA A 445 21.17 15.71 13.99
CA ALA A 445 19.76 15.38 13.82
C ALA A 445 19.35 14.16 14.66
N THR A 446 20.22 13.14 14.74
CA THR A 446 20.01 11.95 15.59
C THR A 446 19.94 12.33 17.06
N GLN A 447 20.83 13.21 17.54
CA GLN A 447 20.79 13.72 18.92
C GLN A 447 19.48 14.43 19.22
N ALA A 448 19.01 15.30 18.31
CA ALA A 448 17.74 16.00 18.47
C ALA A 448 16.54 15.03 18.47
N ALA A 449 16.54 14.04 17.57
CA ALA A 449 15.48 13.03 17.48
C ALA A 449 15.43 12.15 18.73
N VAL A 450 16.57 11.70 19.24
CA VAL A 450 16.67 10.92 20.48
C VAL A 450 16.22 11.74 21.68
N ALA A 451 16.69 13.00 21.80
CA ALA A 451 16.28 13.87 22.91
C ALA A 451 14.76 14.09 22.93
N LYS A 452 14.14 14.22 21.75
CA LYS A 452 12.68 14.33 21.62
C LYS A 452 11.98 13.01 21.98
N ALA A 453 12.48 11.87 21.52
CA ALA A 453 11.85 10.57 21.73
C ALA A 453 11.90 10.13 23.20
N THR A 454 12.99 10.41 23.91
CA THR A 454 13.18 9.99 25.32
C THR A 454 12.52 10.95 26.32
N ALA A 455 12.04 12.12 25.87
CA ALA A 455 11.46 13.13 26.73
C ALA A 455 10.21 12.61 27.47
N GLY A 456 10.29 12.54 28.80
CA GLY A 456 9.18 12.16 29.67
C GLY A 456 8.88 10.66 29.75
N VAL A 457 9.67 9.80 29.12
CA VAL A 457 9.42 8.33 29.08
C VAL A 457 10.61 7.48 29.53
N ARG A 458 11.81 8.05 29.69
CA ARG A 458 13.05 7.31 30.02
C ARG A 458 13.02 6.54 31.34
N ASP A 459 12.16 6.94 32.27
CA ASP A 459 12.05 6.37 33.62
C ASP A 459 10.82 5.45 33.75
N ASP A 460 10.16 5.14 32.63
CA ASP A 460 8.89 4.43 32.60
C ASP A 460 9.07 2.94 32.25
N PRO A 461 8.88 2.00 33.19
CA PRO A 461 9.15 0.57 32.96
C PRO A 461 8.18 -0.09 31.96
N TRP A 462 7.12 0.60 31.55
CA TRP A 462 6.19 0.11 30.52
C TRP A 462 6.66 0.37 29.09
N LEU A 463 7.66 1.23 28.92
CA LEU A 463 8.28 1.42 27.61
C LEU A 463 9.06 0.14 27.26
N LEU A 464 8.66 -0.50 26.16
CA LEU A 464 9.38 -1.65 25.63
C LEU A 464 10.71 -1.22 25.01
N GLY A 465 10.70 -0.11 24.25
CA GLY A 465 11.88 0.43 23.60
C GLY A 465 11.58 1.35 22.42
N TYR A 466 12.63 1.68 21.69
CA TYR A 466 12.60 2.67 20.61
C TYR A 466 12.89 2.06 19.24
N PHE A 467 12.08 2.41 18.24
CA PHE A 467 12.39 2.15 16.83
C PHE A 467 13.08 3.36 16.21
N ALA A 468 14.08 3.16 15.35
CA ALA A 468 14.73 4.23 14.61
C ALA A 468 14.25 4.29 13.16
N ASP A 469 13.61 5.40 12.79
CA ASP A 469 12.99 5.59 11.49
C ASP A 469 12.03 4.44 11.12
N ASN A 470 11.73 4.31 9.81
CA ASN A 470 10.87 3.27 9.27
C ASN A 470 11.17 3.08 7.78
N GLU A 471 11.36 1.83 7.34
CA GLU A 471 11.42 1.45 5.92
C GLU A 471 12.37 2.29 5.05
N LEU A 472 13.54 2.64 5.59
CA LEU A 472 14.58 3.32 4.82
C LEU A 472 14.97 2.50 3.59
N ALA A 473 15.28 3.20 2.49
CA ALA A 473 15.52 2.61 1.18
C ALA A 473 16.92 1.97 1.06
N TRP A 474 17.23 0.96 1.87
CA TRP A 474 18.54 0.28 1.91
C TRP A 474 18.96 -0.39 0.59
N ALA A 475 18.02 -0.62 -0.32
CA ALA A 475 18.21 -1.19 -1.64
C ALA A 475 17.24 -0.55 -2.65
N GLY A 476 17.54 -0.69 -3.94
CA GLY A 476 16.69 -0.31 -5.05
C GLY A 476 15.73 -1.42 -5.49
N GLN A 477 15.07 -1.23 -6.63
CA GLN A 477 14.15 -2.23 -7.20
C GLN A 477 14.87 -3.32 -8.00
N GLY A 478 14.25 -4.51 -8.04
CA GLY A 478 14.68 -5.62 -8.89
C GLY A 478 15.95 -6.34 -8.42
N PRO A 479 16.44 -7.35 -9.18
CA PRO A 479 17.54 -8.21 -8.76
C PRO A 479 18.86 -7.47 -8.47
N GLN A 480 19.12 -6.37 -9.18
CA GLN A 480 20.32 -5.53 -9.01
C GLN A 480 20.13 -4.44 -7.95
N GLY A 481 18.93 -4.33 -7.35
CA GLY A 481 18.58 -3.33 -6.35
C GLY A 481 19.50 -3.34 -5.13
N ARG A 482 20.07 -4.50 -4.76
CA ARG A 482 21.05 -4.63 -3.67
C ARG A 482 22.18 -3.61 -3.75
N TRP A 483 22.63 -3.26 -4.95
CA TRP A 483 23.79 -2.39 -5.17
C TRP A 483 23.45 -0.91 -5.22
N ALA A 484 22.16 -0.56 -5.17
CA ALA A 484 21.69 0.79 -5.47
C ALA A 484 22.21 1.84 -4.49
N LEU A 485 22.40 1.50 -3.21
CA LEU A 485 22.97 2.43 -2.24
C LEU A 485 24.46 2.72 -2.52
N ALA A 486 25.22 1.71 -2.95
CA ALA A 486 26.62 1.87 -3.33
C ALA A 486 26.76 2.66 -4.65
N THR A 487 25.97 2.32 -5.68
CA THR A 487 25.99 3.02 -6.97
C THR A 487 25.43 4.45 -6.83
N GLY A 488 24.37 4.64 -6.05
CA GLY A 488 23.81 5.94 -5.71
C GLY A 488 24.82 6.83 -4.98
N THR A 489 25.59 6.26 -4.05
CA THR A 489 26.69 6.97 -3.38
C THR A 489 27.77 7.35 -4.38
N LEU A 490 28.19 6.42 -5.25
CA LEU A 490 29.21 6.70 -6.27
C LEU A 490 28.74 7.74 -7.30
N ALA A 491 27.45 7.87 -7.55
CA ALA A 491 26.91 8.88 -8.45
C ALA A 491 27.01 10.31 -7.88
N GLN A 492 27.15 10.48 -6.56
CA GLN A 492 27.24 11.80 -5.94
C GLN A 492 28.59 12.48 -6.22
N GLY A 493 28.59 13.82 -6.17
CA GLY A 493 29.79 14.63 -6.30
C GLY A 493 30.74 14.56 -5.10
N PRO A 494 31.95 15.14 -5.21
CA PRO A 494 33.02 15.04 -4.21
C PRO A 494 32.69 15.71 -2.86
N ALA A 495 31.66 16.56 -2.82
CA ALA A 495 31.16 17.18 -1.61
C ALA A 495 30.33 16.22 -0.72
N SER A 496 29.89 15.06 -1.24
CA SER A 496 29.14 14.07 -0.45
C SER A 496 30.02 13.40 0.62
N PRO A 497 29.61 13.42 1.92
CA PRO A 497 30.27 12.66 2.96
C PRO A 497 30.33 11.15 2.70
N ALA A 498 29.24 10.52 2.28
CA ALA A 498 29.20 9.10 1.90
C ALA A 498 30.16 8.79 0.74
N LYS A 499 30.22 9.65 -0.28
CA LYS A 499 31.16 9.50 -1.40
C LYS A 499 32.61 9.54 -0.91
N ARG A 500 32.95 10.48 -0.01
CA ARG A 500 34.28 10.56 0.59
C ARG A 500 34.61 9.34 1.43
N ALA A 501 33.66 8.84 2.22
CA ALA A 501 33.84 7.62 3.00
C ALA A 501 34.10 6.41 2.10
N PHE A 502 33.36 6.29 0.98
CA PHE A 502 33.57 5.21 0.03
C PHE A 502 34.95 5.32 -0.65
N LEU A 503 35.34 6.51 -1.12
CA LEU A 503 36.67 6.73 -1.69
C LEU A 503 37.79 6.44 -0.70
N ALA A 504 37.61 6.77 0.58
CA ALA A 504 38.58 6.45 1.63
C ALA A 504 38.73 4.93 1.81
N TYR A 505 37.62 4.20 1.80
CA TYR A 505 37.63 2.74 1.79
C TYR A 505 38.38 2.19 0.56
N LEU A 506 38.04 2.64 -0.65
CA LEU A 506 38.67 2.15 -1.89
C LEU A 506 40.17 2.43 -1.94
N LYS A 507 40.60 3.63 -1.52
CA LYS A 507 42.03 3.99 -1.41
C LYS A 507 42.76 3.10 -0.41
N LYS A 508 42.13 2.76 0.72
CA LYS A 508 42.71 1.87 1.72
C LYS A 508 42.82 0.43 1.20
N THR A 509 41.80 -0.05 0.49
CA THR A 509 41.74 -1.44 -0.01
C THR A 509 42.66 -1.68 -1.20
N HIS A 510 42.68 -0.76 -2.17
CA HIS A 510 43.41 -0.94 -3.44
C HIS A 510 44.76 -0.22 -3.50
N GLY A 511 45.02 0.72 -2.58
CA GLY A 511 46.23 1.52 -2.59
C GLY A 511 46.17 2.62 -3.64
N ASP A 512 47.00 2.51 -4.69
CA ASP A 512 47.06 3.52 -5.74
C ASP A 512 45.94 3.38 -6.78
N ILE A 513 45.81 4.41 -7.62
CA ILE A 513 44.74 4.47 -8.63
C ILE A 513 44.93 3.44 -9.76
N ALA A 514 46.16 3.01 -10.06
CA ALA A 514 46.42 2.05 -11.12
C ALA A 514 45.98 0.64 -10.70
N ALA A 515 46.24 0.27 -9.43
CA ALA A 515 45.74 -0.96 -8.84
C ALA A 515 44.21 -1.00 -8.79
N PHE A 516 43.58 0.09 -8.35
CA PHE A 516 42.11 0.23 -8.38
C PHE A 516 41.54 0.11 -9.80
N ALA A 517 42.09 0.88 -10.76
CA ALA A 517 41.63 0.89 -12.14
C ALA A 517 41.69 -0.50 -12.78
N LYS A 518 42.77 -1.25 -12.49
CA LYS A 518 42.93 -2.64 -12.90
C LYS A 518 41.91 -3.56 -12.23
N ALA A 519 41.72 -3.45 -10.92
CA ALA A 519 40.80 -4.31 -10.17
C ALA A 519 39.34 -4.13 -10.61
N TRP A 520 38.94 -2.89 -10.90
CA TRP A 520 37.57 -2.56 -11.30
C TRP A 520 37.36 -2.63 -12.82
N GLY A 521 38.44 -2.72 -13.62
CA GLY A 521 38.34 -2.68 -15.07
C GLY A 521 37.85 -1.34 -15.61
N VAL A 522 38.26 -0.23 -14.98
CA VAL A 522 37.83 1.13 -15.35
C VAL A 522 39.00 1.98 -15.86
N PRO A 523 38.80 2.81 -16.90
CA PRO A 523 39.87 3.59 -17.51
C PRO A 523 40.14 4.91 -16.77
N VAL A 524 40.41 4.85 -15.46
CA VAL A 524 40.69 6.05 -14.65
C VAL A 524 42.17 6.15 -14.28
N THR A 525 42.72 7.37 -14.32
CA THR A 525 44.14 7.63 -14.02
C THR A 525 44.33 8.53 -12.79
N ARG A 526 43.25 9.05 -12.22
CA ARG A 526 43.26 9.87 -10.99
C ARG A 526 42.02 9.61 -10.15
N TRP A 527 42.15 9.69 -8.83
CA TRP A 527 41.03 9.52 -7.90
C TRP A 527 39.92 10.56 -8.10
N ASP A 528 40.23 11.76 -8.60
CA ASP A 528 39.22 12.79 -8.86
C ASP A 528 38.24 12.37 -9.96
N ALA A 529 38.65 11.52 -10.91
CA ALA A 529 37.74 10.99 -11.93
C ALA A 529 36.70 10.05 -11.30
N VAL A 530 37.11 9.28 -10.28
CA VAL A 530 36.20 8.44 -9.48
C VAL A 530 35.34 9.32 -8.57
N ALA A 531 35.89 10.41 -8.03
CA ALA A 531 35.19 11.33 -7.14
C ALA A 531 34.18 12.25 -7.84
N ALA A 532 34.29 12.41 -9.15
CA ALA A 532 33.44 13.27 -9.95
C ALA A 532 31.96 12.88 -9.82
N GLU A 533 31.09 13.90 -9.84
CA GLU A 533 29.65 13.69 -9.88
C GLU A 533 29.28 12.93 -11.16
N GLY A 534 28.34 11.99 -11.03
CA GLY A 534 27.91 11.17 -12.14
C GLY A 534 28.82 9.98 -12.45
N PHE A 535 29.86 9.70 -11.65
CA PHE A 535 30.66 8.49 -11.85
C PHE A 535 29.77 7.23 -11.86
N ARG A 536 30.03 6.33 -12.81
CA ARG A 536 29.34 5.05 -12.97
C ARG A 536 30.38 3.95 -13.08
N ALA A 537 30.33 3.00 -12.16
CA ALA A 537 31.15 1.79 -12.25
C ALA A 537 30.48 0.78 -13.21
N PRO A 538 31.25 -0.16 -13.77
CA PRO A 538 30.71 -1.35 -14.42
C PRO A 538 29.76 -2.12 -13.48
N PRO A 539 28.84 -2.95 -14.02
CA PRO A 539 28.00 -3.81 -13.21
C PRO A 539 28.85 -4.74 -12.31
N PRO A 540 28.41 -5.00 -11.07
CA PRO A 540 29.05 -6.00 -10.20
C PRO A 540 28.66 -7.41 -10.65
N ASP A 541 29.43 -7.99 -11.56
CA ASP A 541 29.22 -9.32 -12.14
C ASP A 541 30.51 -10.16 -12.14
N GLU A 542 30.48 -11.32 -12.81
CA GLU A 542 31.63 -12.23 -12.91
C GLU A 542 32.85 -11.60 -13.59
N ALA A 543 32.65 -10.61 -14.47
CA ALA A 543 33.76 -9.89 -15.11
C ALA A 543 34.37 -8.83 -14.18
N HIS A 544 33.63 -8.37 -13.17
CA HIS A 544 34.04 -7.34 -12.22
C HIS A 544 33.86 -7.75 -10.73
N PRO A 545 34.44 -8.89 -10.29
CA PRO A 545 34.18 -9.43 -8.96
C PRO A 545 34.69 -8.54 -7.81
N ALA A 546 35.72 -7.73 -8.06
CA ALA A 546 36.21 -6.75 -7.08
C ALA A 546 35.16 -5.68 -6.75
N ILE A 547 34.35 -5.25 -7.73
CA ILE A 547 33.28 -4.27 -7.53
C ILE A 547 32.24 -4.84 -6.56
N ALA A 548 31.83 -6.09 -6.75
CA ALA A 548 30.87 -6.75 -5.86
C ALA A 548 31.40 -6.83 -4.42
N ALA A 549 32.67 -7.24 -4.24
CA ALA A 549 33.30 -7.31 -2.92
C ALA A 549 33.38 -5.93 -2.23
N ASP A 550 33.79 -4.90 -2.96
CA ASP A 550 33.88 -3.54 -2.43
C ASP A 550 32.50 -2.93 -2.13
N TYR A 551 31.49 -3.25 -2.94
CA TYR A 551 30.12 -2.83 -2.68
C TYR A 551 29.59 -3.45 -1.39
N ILE A 552 29.77 -4.75 -1.18
CA ILE A 552 29.40 -5.43 0.07
C ILE A 552 30.08 -4.75 1.26
N ALA A 553 31.38 -4.51 1.18
CA ALA A 553 32.13 -3.88 2.27
C ALA A 553 31.65 -2.45 2.56
N PHE A 554 31.35 -1.67 1.52
CA PHE A 554 30.81 -0.32 1.68
C PHE A 554 29.39 -0.31 2.26
N LEU A 555 28.52 -1.21 1.81
CA LEU A 555 27.16 -1.36 2.37
C LEU A 555 27.22 -1.69 3.87
N LYS A 556 28.12 -2.60 4.28
CA LYS A 556 28.37 -2.88 5.70
C LYS A 556 28.85 -1.64 6.45
N LEU A 557 29.80 -0.89 5.89
CA LEU A 557 30.32 0.33 6.50
C LEU A 557 29.22 1.39 6.68
N TYR A 558 28.39 1.60 5.66
CA TYR A 558 27.28 2.55 5.68
C TYR A 558 26.25 2.18 6.74
N ALA A 559 25.76 0.93 6.72
CA ALA A 559 24.76 0.46 7.66
C ALA A 559 25.28 0.48 9.10
N ALA A 560 26.54 0.06 9.32
CA ALA A 560 27.16 0.12 10.62
C ALA A 560 27.25 1.56 11.16
N GLN A 561 27.64 2.53 10.33
CA GLN A 561 27.73 3.92 10.76
C GLN A 561 26.36 4.49 11.17
N TYR A 562 25.30 4.19 10.42
CA TYR A 562 23.93 4.57 10.77
C TYR A 562 23.51 3.98 12.12
N PHE A 563 23.51 2.66 12.24
CA PHE A 563 23.00 2.00 13.45
C PHE A 563 23.84 2.30 14.69
N ARG A 564 25.17 2.40 14.54
CA ARG A 564 26.06 2.80 15.62
C ARG A 564 25.74 4.19 16.14
N THR A 565 25.57 5.16 15.24
CA THR A 565 25.28 6.55 15.62
C THR A 565 23.99 6.63 16.43
N VAL A 566 22.95 5.91 16.00
CA VAL A 566 21.67 5.87 16.71
C VAL A 566 21.81 5.14 18.05
N ALA A 567 22.41 3.95 18.08
CA ALA A 567 22.55 3.14 19.28
C ALA A 567 23.36 3.85 20.37
N GLU A 568 24.52 4.41 20.04
CA GLU A 568 25.38 5.12 20.99
C GLU A 568 24.68 6.39 21.52
N THR A 569 23.98 7.12 20.65
CA THR A 569 23.23 8.33 21.06
C THR A 569 22.07 7.96 21.98
N LEU A 570 21.31 6.92 21.64
CA LEU A 570 20.20 6.43 22.44
C LEU A 570 20.67 5.94 23.80
N LYS A 571 21.66 5.03 23.87
CA LYS A 571 22.13 4.46 25.13
C LYS A 571 22.75 5.50 26.06
N LYS A 572 23.27 6.62 25.53
CA LYS A 572 23.71 7.75 26.34
C LYS A 572 22.53 8.53 26.95
N ALA A 573 21.41 8.63 26.25
CA ALA A 573 20.22 9.35 26.72
C ALA A 573 19.30 8.48 27.60
N ASP A 574 19.21 7.19 27.29
CA ASP A 574 18.39 6.18 27.94
C ASP A 574 19.13 4.83 27.94
N PRO A 575 19.83 4.49 29.04
CA PRO A 575 20.62 3.26 29.13
C PRO A 575 19.76 2.01 29.40
N HIS A 576 18.49 2.17 29.76
CA HIS A 576 17.65 1.08 30.26
C HIS A 576 16.83 0.40 29.16
N HIS A 577 16.25 1.18 28.25
CA HIS A 577 15.30 0.68 27.27
C HIS A 577 15.96 0.06 26.02
N LEU A 578 15.22 -0.85 25.37
CA LEU A 578 15.68 -1.56 24.19
C LEU A 578 15.82 -0.61 22.99
N PHE A 579 16.92 -0.75 22.25
CA PHE A 579 16.98 -0.30 20.86
C PHE A 579 16.39 -1.39 19.97
N LEU A 580 15.20 -1.13 19.41
CA LEU A 580 14.41 -2.10 18.66
C LEU A 580 14.73 -2.10 17.15
N GLY A 581 15.81 -1.47 16.71
CA GLY A 581 16.24 -1.47 15.31
C GLY A 581 15.45 -0.53 14.40
N GLY A 582 15.52 -0.78 13.07
CA GLY A 582 15.11 0.16 12.02
C GLY A 582 13.89 -0.19 11.17
N ARG A 583 13.07 -1.16 11.57
CA ARG A 583 11.83 -1.59 10.88
C ARG A 583 12.06 -1.85 9.38
N LEU A 584 12.90 -2.84 9.10
CA LEU A 584 13.45 -3.09 7.77
C LEU A 584 12.41 -3.74 6.83
N ALA A 585 11.83 -2.98 5.89
CA ALA A 585 11.06 -3.53 4.76
C ALA A 585 11.94 -3.76 3.52
N VAL A 586 12.82 -2.79 3.23
CA VAL A 586 13.85 -2.89 2.20
C VAL A 586 15.15 -3.26 2.91
N ARG A 587 15.76 -4.39 2.54
CA ARG A 587 16.90 -4.94 3.28
C ARG A 587 17.83 -5.76 2.41
N THR A 588 19.06 -5.89 2.90
CA THR A 588 20.14 -6.72 2.38
C THR A 588 20.83 -7.41 3.57
N PRO A 589 21.61 -8.48 3.34
CA PRO A 589 22.34 -9.12 4.43
C PRO A 589 23.23 -8.17 5.23
N GLU A 590 23.81 -7.15 4.58
CA GLU A 590 24.69 -6.17 5.23
C GLU A 590 23.97 -5.27 6.24
N VAL A 591 22.76 -4.81 5.92
CA VAL A 591 21.96 -3.99 6.85
C VAL A 591 21.38 -4.85 7.97
N GLU A 592 21.02 -6.11 7.71
CA GLU A 592 20.57 -7.05 8.74
C GLU A 592 21.68 -7.35 9.75
N GLU A 593 22.92 -7.59 9.28
CA GLU A 593 24.10 -7.79 10.11
C GLU A 593 24.42 -6.55 10.96
N ALA A 594 24.36 -5.36 10.35
CA ALA A 594 24.58 -4.11 11.07
C ALA A 594 23.50 -3.86 12.14
N SER A 595 22.22 -4.06 11.80
CA SER A 595 21.13 -3.99 12.78
C SER A 595 21.35 -4.98 13.93
N ALA A 596 21.68 -6.24 13.62
CA ALA A 596 21.91 -7.26 14.64
C ALA A 596 23.10 -6.94 15.56
N THR A 597 24.10 -6.23 15.05
CA THR A 597 25.28 -5.81 15.83
C THR A 597 24.94 -4.74 16.86
N TYR A 598 24.17 -3.72 16.49
CA TYR A 598 23.97 -2.53 17.32
C TYR A 598 22.61 -2.45 18.02
N ALA A 599 21.58 -3.11 17.48
CA ALA A 599 20.27 -3.18 18.11
C ALA A 599 20.20 -4.32 19.13
N ASP A 600 19.38 -4.11 20.16
CA ASP A 600 19.04 -5.17 21.13
C ASP A 600 18.11 -6.20 20.46
N VAL A 601 17.23 -5.74 19.56
CA VAL A 601 16.32 -6.54 18.74
C VAL A 601 16.31 -5.97 17.32
N THR A 602 16.44 -6.82 16.30
CA THR A 602 16.28 -6.38 14.90
C THR A 602 14.80 -6.38 14.53
N SER A 603 14.29 -5.26 14.01
CA SER A 603 12.90 -5.13 13.56
C SER A 603 12.76 -5.26 12.05
N ILE A 604 11.74 -6.00 11.62
CA ILE A 604 11.46 -6.30 10.20
C ILE A 604 9.98 -6.05 9.92
N ASN A 605 9.71 -5.28 8.87
CA ASN A 605 8.38 -5.20 8.27
C ASN A 605 8.28 -6.24 7.16
N THR A 606 7.25 -7.08 7.19
CA THR A 606 7.05 -8.09 6.14
C THR A 606 5.58 -8.42 5.94
N TYR A 607 5.16 -8.29 4.68
CA TYR A 607 3.79 -8.51 4.24
C TYR A 607 3.74 -9.80 3.40
N THR A 608 3.94 -10.93 4.06
CA THR A 608 3.98 -12.26 3.45
C THR A 608 3.01 -13.20 4.14
N ASP A 609 2.71 -14.35 3.53
CA ASP A 609 1.81 -15.35 4.10
C ASP A 609 2.31 -15.91 5.45
N VAL A 610 3.62 -16.13 5.55
CA VAL A 610 4.33 -16.55 6.76
C VAL A 610 5.67 -15.79 6.87
N PRO A 611 6.22 -15.59 8.08
CA PRO A 611 7.41 -14.75 8.28
C PRO A 611 8.66 -15.23 7.51
N GLU A 612 8.84 -16.54 7.34
CA GLU A 612 9.99 -17.13 6.64
C GLU A 612 10.05 -16.82 5.14
N HIS A 613 8.93 -16.41 4.54
CA HIS A 613 8.93 -15.87 3.18
C HIS A 613 9.46 -14.42 3.14
N GLY A 614 9.41 -13.74 4.29
CA GLY A 614 9.93 -12.39 4.47
C GLY A 614 11.44 -12.40 4.70
N PHE A 615 11.93 -13.17 5.66
CA PHE A 615 13.34 -13.12 6.06
C PHE A 615 13.93 -14.50 6.34
N ASP A 616 15.25 -14.61 6.25
CA ASP A 616 15.97 -15.86 6.50
C ASP A 616 16.12 -16.12 8.01
N VAL A 617 15.21 -16.93 8.55
CA VAL A 617 15.24 -17.38 9.95
C VAL A 617 16.56 -18.08 10.29
N ALA A 618 17.15 -18.85 9.38
CA ALA A 618 18.40 -19.55 9.63
C ALA A 618 19.59 -18.59 9.68
N ALA A 619 19.59 -17.52 8.87
CA ALA A 619 20.57 -16.45 8.99
C ALA A 619 20.50 -15.77 10.36
N PHE A 620 19.31 -15.44 10.86
CA PHE A 620 19.19 -14.82 12.19
C PHE A 620 19.50 -15.77 13.35
N ARG A 621 19.27 -17.08 13.20
CA ARG A 621 19.80 -18.07 14.15
C ARG A 621 21.34 -18.02 14.23
N LYS A 622 22.01 -17.86 13.08
CA LYS A 622 23.48 -17.73 13.02
C LYS A 622 24.00 -16.41 13.60
N LEU A 623 23.27 -15.31 13.38
CA LEU A 623 23.56 -14.00 13.97
C LEU A 623 23.32 -13.97 15.48
N ASP A 624 22.63 -14.98 16.01
CA ASP A 624 22.22 -15.11 17.39
C ASP A 624 21.55 -13.86 17.98
N LYS A 625 20.53 -13.35 17.27
CA LYS A 625 19.83 -12.11 17.60
C LYS A 625 18.31 -12.29 17.54
N PRO A 626 17.54 -11.81 18.53
CA PRO A 626 16.08 -11.78 18.45
C PRO A 626 15.58 -10.86 17.34
N VAL A 627 14.46 -11.25 16.72
CA VAL A 627 13.75 -10.49 15.70
C VAL A 627 12.37 -10.09 16.19
N LEU A 628 11.95 -8.86 15.92
CA LEU A 628 10.57 -8.40 16.11
C LEU A 628 9.96 -8.15 14.73
N ILE A 629 8.87 -8.84 14.38
CA ILE A 629 8.10 -8.49 13.19
C ILE A 629 7.24 -7.28 13.53
N THR A 630 7.53 -6.17 12.89
CA THR A 630 7.00 -4.86 13.29
C THR A 630 5.84 -4.37 12.44
N GLU A 631 5.62 -4.96 11.27
CA GLU A 631 4.40 -4.80 10.47
C GLU A 631 4.12 -6.08 9.68
N PHE A 632 2.86 -6.48 9.72
CA PHE A 632 2.25 -7.42 8.80
C PHE A 632 0.73 -7.14 8.82
N HIS A 633 0.03 -7.51 7.75
CA HIS A 633 -1.42 -7.53 7.73
C HIS A 633 -1.96 -8.48 6.68
N PHE A 634 -3.28 -8.68 6.72
CA PHE A 634 -4.05 -9.35 5.69
C PHE A 634 -5.33 -8.56 5.48
N GLY A 635 -5.51 -7.98 4.31
CA GLY A 635 -6.73 -7.25 3.97
C GLY A 635 -7.56 -7.94 2.90
N SER A 636 -8.79 -7.46 2.71
CA SER A 636 -9.72 -7.93 1.68
C SER A 636 -10.50 -6.75 1.10
N ALA A 637 -11.29 -6.96 0.04
CA ALA A 637 -12.05 -5.90 -0.63
C ALA A 637 -13.57 -5.98 -0.39
N ASP A 638 -14.03 -6.78 0.59
CA ASP A 638 -15.46 -7.07 0.84
C ASP A 638 -16.05 -6.34 2.06
N ARG A 639 -15.37 -5.32 2.59
CA ARG A 639 -15.79 -4.57 3.81
C ARG A 639 -15.81 -3.04 3.70
N GLY A 640 -15.80 -2.50 2.48
CA GLY A 640 -16.05 -1.08 2.23
C GLY A 640 -14.89 -0.35 1.56
N PRO A 641 -13.69 -0.29 2.18
CA PRO A 641 -12.49 0.17 1.49
C PRO A 641 -12.21 -0.64 0.22
N PHE A 642 -11.51 -0.04 -0.74
CA PHE A 642 -11.33 -0.62 -2.07
C PHE A 642 -10.07 -1.47 -2.18
N GLY A 643 -9.03 -1.10 -1.42
CA GLY A 643 -7.79 -1.85 -1.37
C GLY A 643 -7.80 -2.96 -0.32
N SER A 644 -6.97 -3.97 -0.55
CA SER A 644 -6.69 -5.06 0.40
C SER A 644 -5.35 -4.87 1.14
N GLY A 645 -4.69 -3.72 0.94
CA GLY A 645 -3.33 -3.46 1.42
C GLY A 645 -2.28 -4.30 0.68
N VAL A 646 -1.06 -4.37 1.24
CA VAL A 646 0.08 -5.10 0.66
C VAL A 646 -0.13 -6.61 0.54
N ALA A 647 -0.65 -7.26 1.58
CA ALA A 647 -0.97 -8.69 1.56
C ALA A 647 -2.49 -8.90 1.62
N ALA A 648 -3.03 -9.51 0.56
CA ALA A 648 -4.46 -9.69 0.37
C ALA A 648 -4.91 -11.14 0.65
N VAL A 649 -6.09 -11.28 1.22
CA VAL A 649 -6.84 -12.53 1.30
C VAL A 649 -8.15 -12.39 0.52
N ALA A 650 -8.81 -13.51 0.24
CA ALA A 650 -9.99 -13.53 -0.63
C ALA A 650 -11.18 -12.72 -0.07
N ASN A 651 -11.36 -12.71 1.25
CA ASN A 651 -12.46 -12.05 1.95
C ASN A 651 -12.15 -11.88 3.45
N GLU A 652 -13.02 -11.18 4.17
CA GLU A 652 -12.90 -10.92 5.62
C GLU A 652 -12.79 -12.20 6.46
N GLU A 653 -13.45 -13.29 6.06
CA GLU A 653 -13.41 -14.57 6.81
C GLU A 653 -12.00 -15.18 6.82
N GLU A 654 -11.24 -15.00 5.75
CA GLU A 654 -9.89 -15.54 5.60
C GLU A 654 -8.83 -14.77 6.41
N ARG A 655 -9.11 -13.52 6.82
CA ARG A 655 -8.15 -12.67 7.56
C ARG A 655 -7.74 -13.31 8.88
N GLY A 656 -8.70 -13.88 9.62
CA GLY A 656 -8.44 -14.56 10.89
C GLY A 656 -7.55 -15.79 10.73
N LYS A 657 -7.78 -16.58 9.66
CA LYS A 657 -6.96 -17.76 9.35
C LYS A 657 -5.53 -17.36 8.98
N ALA A 658 -5.38 -16.29 8.20
CA ALA A 658 -4.07 -15.77 7.83
C ALA A 658 -3.28 -15.20 9.01
N TYR A 659 -3.94 -14.43 9.88
CA TYR A 659 -3.33 -13.97 11.13
C TYR A 659 -2.83 -15.12 11.99
N ALA A 660 -3.66 -16.15 12.20
CA ALA A 660 -3.29 -17.33 12.99
C ALA A 660 -2.06 -18.05 12.41
N ARG A 661 -2.06 -18.34 11.10
CA ARG A 661 -0.91 -18.96 10.42
C ARG A 661 0.38 -18.16 10.62
N PHE A 662 0.32 -16.85 10.38
CA PHE A 662 1.50 -15.99 10.46
C PHE A 662 2.07 -15.92 11.88
N VAL A 663 1.20 -15.68 12.88
CA VAL A 663 1.63 -15.54 14.28
C VAL A 663 2.08 -16.88 14.88
N ASP A 664 1.43 -17.99 14.54
CA ASP A 664 1.90 -19.33 14.95
C ASP A 664 3.28 -19.65 14.37
N ALA A 665 3.51 -19.36 13.08
CA ALA A 665 4.81 -19.55 12.43
C ALA A 665 5.91 -18.67 13.06
N ALA A 666 5.59 -17.40 13.31
CA ALA A 666 6.48 -16.47 14.01
C ALA A 666 6.87 -17.02 15.39
N ALA A 667 5.88 -17.38 16.21
CA ALA A 667 6.10 -17.92 17.54
C ALA A 667 6.90 -19.23 17.50
N ALA A 668 6.67 -20.12 16.53
CA ALA A 668 7.38 -21.40 16.39
C ALA A 668 8.87 -21.24 16.00
N SER A 669 9.26 -20.13 15.37
CA SER A 669 10.63 -19.92 14.86
C SER A 669 11.73 -19.98 15.93
N GLY A 670 11.41 -19.61 17.17
CA GLY A 670 12.36 -19.49 18.29
C GLY A 670 13.26 -18.26 18.25
N VAL A 671 13.27 -17.51 17.14
CA VAL A 671 14.05 -16.27 16.95
C VAL A 671 13.15 -15.04 17.01
N VAL A 672 11.92 -15.15 16.54
CA VAL A 672 10.95 -14.06 16.61
C VAL A 672 10.43 -13.93 18.03
N VAL A 673 10.48 -12.72 18.58
CA VAL A 673 10.05 -12.39 19.96
C VAL A 673 8.77 -11.57 20.02
N GLY A 674 8.16 -11.28 18.87
CA GLY A 674 6.88 -10.60 18.79
C GLY A 674 6.41 -10.35 17.36
N THR A 675 5.15 -9.97 17.22
CA THR A 675 4.51 -9.55 15.97
C THR A 675 3.62 -8.35 16.20
N HIS A 676 3.74 -7.31 15.39
CA HIS A 676 2.91 -6.11 15.47
C HIS A 676 2.04 -5.98 14.21
N TRP A 677 0.72 -5.97 14.39
CA TRP A 677 -0.27 -5.83 13.33
C TRP A 677 -0.29 -4.38 12.80
N PHE A 678 -0.32 -4.19 11.49
CA PHE A 678 -0.60 -2.90 10.87
C PHE A 678 -2.00 -2.93 10.25
N GLN A 679 -3.03 -2.30 10.81
CA GLN A 679 -3.06 -1.32 11.90
C GLN A 679 -4.40 -1.35 12.64
N TYR A 680 -4.62 -0.42 13.59
CA TYR A 680 -5.84 -0.42 14.40
C TYR A 680 -7.12 -0.19 13.59
N VAL A 681 -7.15 0.84 12.74
CA VAL A 681 -8.34 1.30 12.01
C VAL A 681 -8.18 1.07 10.51
N ASP A 682 -9.27 0.70 9.85
CA ASP A 682 -9.38 0.75 8.40
C ASP A 682 -9.07 2.14 7.86
N GLN A 683 -8.53 2.18 6.65
CA GLN A 683 -8.22 3.44 6.00
C GLN A 683 -9.46 4.04 5.33
N PRO A 684 -9.49 5.37 5.13
CA PRO A 684 -10.59 6.01 4.43
C PRO A 684 -10.76 5.44 3.03
N VAL A 685 -12.00 5.23 2.60
CA VAL A 685 -12.34 4.77 1.23
C VAL A 685 -11.65 5.61 0.15
N THR A 686 -11.51 6.91 0.40
CA THR A 686 -10.89 7.89 -0.49
C THR A 686 -9.40 8.13 -0.22
N GLY A 687 -8.71 7.23 0.47
CA GLY A 687 -7.27 7.34 0.69
C GLY A 687 -6.90 8.20 1.90
N ARG A 688 -5.97 7.71 2.71
CA ARG A 688 -5.40 8.50 3.82
C ARG A 688 -4.60 9.69 3.29
N VAL A 689 -4.55 10.78 4.07
CA VAL A 689 -3.84 12.00 3.66
C VAL A 689 -2.35 11.80 3.38
N LEU A 690 -1.72 10.79 3.97
CA LEU A 690 -0.28 10.55 3.81
C LEU A 690 0.08 10.25 2.36
N ASP A 691 -0.59 9.30 1.72
CA ASP A 691 -0.18 8.72 0.43
C ASP A 691 -1.35 8.15 -0.38
N GLY A 692 -2.59 8.36 0.05
CA GLY A 692 -3.78 7.84 -0.63
C GLY A 692 -4.05 6.34 -0.43
N GLU A 693 -3.38 5.64 0.48
CA GLU A 693 -3.73 4.25 0.83
C GLU A 693 -5.17 4.15 1.35
N ASN A 694 -5.97 3.23 0.80
CA ASN A 694 -7.40 3.06 1.09
C ASN A 694 -7.79 1.59 1.31
N ALA A 695 -7.05 0.94 2.20
CA ALA A 695 -7.16 -0.48 2.47
C ALA A 695 -8.06 -0.86 3.65
N HIS A 696 -8.71 -2.03 3.53
CA HIS A 696 -9.38 -2.71 4.63
C HIS A 696 -8.40 -3.67 5.33
N ILE A 697 -7.81 -3.17 6.42
CA ILE A 697 -6.72 -3.81 7.17
C ILE A 697 -6.85 -3.55 8.69
N GLY A 698 -7.90 -2.87 9.13
CA GLY A 698 -8.12 -2.52 10.53
C GLY A 698 -8.57 -3.72 11.37
N LEU A 699 -8.35 -3.61 12.68
CA LEU A 699 -9.11 -4.38 13.68
C LEU A 699 -10.56 -3.86 13.80
N VAL A 700 -10.73 -2.56 13.53
CA VAL A 700 -12.02 -1.86 13.48
C VAL A 700 -12.19 -1.12 12.15
N GLY A 701 -13.44 -0.98 11.70
CA GLY A 701 -13.75 -0.18 10.51
C GLY A 701 -13.65 1.33 10.76
N ILE A 702 -13.83 2.13 9.71
CA ILE A 702 -13.85 3.62 9.82
C ILE A 702 -14.97 4.15 10.76
N THR A 703 -15.96 3.31 11.06
CA THR A 703 -17.06 3.55 12.01
C THR A 703 -16.71 3.10 13.44
N ASP A 704 -15.47 2.72 13.70
CA ASP A 704 -14.99 2.21 14.99
C ASP A 704 -15.71 0.95 15.50
N ILE A 705 -16.34 0.21 14.58
CA ILE A 705 -16.99 -1.07 14.86
C ILE A 705 -15.97 -2.19 14.64
N PRO A 706 -15.73 -3.07 15.64
CA PRO A 706 -14.85 -4.22 15.46
C PRO A 706 -15.36 -5.22 14.45
N PHE A 707 -14.45 -5.78 13.66
CA PHE A 707 -14.72 -6.92 12.81
C PHE A 707 -14.74 -8.20 13.65
N LYS A 708 -15.91 -8.51 14.24
CA LYS A 708 -16.03 -9.51 15.32
C LYS A 708 -15.42 -10.86 14.97
N GLY A 709 -15.67 -11.36 13.76
CA GLY A 709 -15.11 -12.63 13.27
C GLY A 709 -13.58 -12.63 13.31
N PHE A 710 -12.97 -11.59 12.76
CA PHE A 710 -11.53 -11.40 12.78
C PHE A 710 -10.97 -11.19 14.20
N THR A 711 -11.55 -10.28 14.99
CA THR A 711 -11.06 -10.01 16.36
C THR A 711 -11.16 -11.21 17.28
N ARG A 712 -12.14 -12.11 17.07
CA ARG A 712 -12.23 -13.39 17.79
C ARG A 712 -11.08 -14.32 17.43
N ALA A 713 -10.78 -14.49 16.14
CA ALA A 713 -9.66 -15.32 15.69
C ALA A 713 -8.31 -14.78 16.19
N VAL A 714 -8.14 -13.45 16.21
CA VAL A 714 -7.01 -12.76 16.82
C VAL A 714 -6.93 -13.08 18.32
N THR A 715 -8.04 -12.95 19.05
CA THR A 715 -8.12 -13.25 20.49
C THR A 715 -7.70 -14.68 20.80
N GLU A 716 -8.20 -15.67 20.04
CA GLU A 716 -7.88 -17.09 20.21
C GLU A 716 -6.40 -17.39 19.94
N THR A 717 -5.86 -16.83 18.86
CA THR A 717 -4.45 -16.97 18.51
C THR A 717 -3.55 -16.35 19.58
N ASN A 718 -3.85 -15.11 19.96
CA ASN A 718 -3.09 -14.37 20.95
C ASN A 718 -3.16 -15.01 22.33
N ALA A 719 -4.31 -15.58 22.72
CA ALA A 719 -4.42 -16.35 23.95
C ALA A 719 -3.45 -17.54 23.93
N ARG A 720 -3.43 -18.34 22.86
CA ARG A 720 -2.54 -19.50 22.74
C ARG A 720 -1.06 -19.13 22.80
N ILE A 721 -0.64 -18.07 22.10
CA ILE A 721 0.77 -17.62 22.08
C ILE A 721 1.15 -16.96 23.41
N GLY A 722 0.25 -16.14 23.94
CA GLY A 722 0.44 -15.40 25.18
C GLY A 722 0.48 -16.29 26.43
N GLY A 723 -0.14 -17.49 26.45
CA GLY A 723 -0.11 -18.38 27.65
C GLY A 723 -1.48 -18.85 28.16
N GLY A 724 -2.52 -18.79 27.33
CA GLY A 724 -3.80 -19.44 27.56
C GLY A 724 -3.71 -20.94 27.25
N SER A 725 -4.35 -21.74 28.10
CA SER A 725 -4.51 -23.21 27.98
C SER A 725 -5.41 -23.63 26.81
N GLY A 726 -5.13 -23.13 25.60
CA GLY A 726 -5.86 -23.49 24.40
C GLY A 726 -5.35 -24.80 23.81
N GLY A 727 -5.92 -25.92 24.28
CA GLY A 727 -6.03 -27.21 23.59
C GLY A 727 -4.72 -27.83 23.08
N GLY A 728 -4.31 -28.94 23.70
CA GLY A 728 -3.24 -29.79 23.19
C GLY A 728 -3.43 -30.11 21.71
N ARG A 729 -2.31 -30.07 20.97
CA ARG A 729 -2.24 -30.73 19.66
C ARG A 729 -2.29 -32.24 19.84
#